data_AF-A0A7V6P0K4-F1
#
_entry.id   AF-A0A7V6P0K4-F1
#
_cell.length_a   1.000
_cell.length_b   1.000
_cell.length_c   1.000
_cell.angle_alpha   90.00
_cell.angle_beta   90.00
_cell.angle_gamma   90.00
#
_symmetry.space_group_name_H-M   'P 1'
#
loop_
_entity.id
_entity.type
_entity.pdbx_description
1 polymer ?
#
loop_
_entity_poly.entity_id
_entity_poly.type
_entity_poly.pdbx_seq_one_letter_code
_entity_poly.pdbx_strand_id
1 'polypeptide(L)'
;MKKLISLVICFILVFSMFQPAFSESDTITWTGEVNNSWHEAENWTPKRVPGPGDTAVIPESKVVIISTDTTVTLDCSGEVTVEQGAHLTLTGISHLRNGTLGGPGNIIITGEESELIWFNGDIEGEGTLTVDPGARLVIDTDYSTYLYMRRPLVNNGHIAVDRGELWLFGGSKGTGSFMIAEDACLSFEEGEFDINGDIYNEGLFVIWSDGPVNSNAGYRQGSTGSTLLNFQEANPENYKIICFNSSVELDGRLELQAWDFVPGSFIPPGNTFEIMTYGSRTGEFSEITLYLDLYAADPLVISLELTYGDKSLVLAVTDDDPPELTGTYPAYGETFPPETRVDMLQLQFSEPVWGGSSNTEKKLYVYEEGQEDPIFEHAIYPNNDWYINGNGSTCLTVDLQFVPLESGKTYYVLIDEGAFIDWVGNGHPGISDSNTWRFTIEADTQPPTAPANLQCTYKNSGKIVLQWEPSTDDYGPVRYNIYGKEDTDENFVYIGDTQSTTYTLVKLSSERYISPSTTYNFIVKAVDGSGNESEESNRISVTTSSPPQLHWEESFIEIFEPGGPSPWYHGFTYGDGEYYAVGTYRTILSNNDLINTFWNREYGPLQLEPALKAIAYSNGRLVAVGGSSVYSKISGGAWTVSYPGSGIAALEDIVAGRDKETGNDIFVAVGNNEEIWWSENGTDWELCPLPSNIKNYDCRFYAVEVDEQGNFIAVGCVYGYDYGGNSTLLICKSTNGKTWNTSLLSSAVGQLTGLAYGNGAFVTGGGSVPGGFTGER
;
A
#
# COMPACT_ATOMS: atom_id res chain seq x y z
N MET A 1 -27.02 -73.55 -74.95
CA MET A 1 -26.30 -72.26 -75.03
C MET A 1 -27.19 -71.00 -75.07
N LYS A 2 -28.47 -71.04 -75.48
CA LYS A 2 -29.36 -69.86 -75.41
C LYS A 2 -30.08 -69.63 -74.05
N LYS A 3 -30.19 -70.64 -73.19
CA LYS A 3 -30.81 -70.50 -71.85
C LYS A 3 -29.84 -70.01 -70.75
N LEU A 4 -28.52 -70.11 -70.95
CA LEU A 4 -27.51 -69.64 -69.98
C LEU A 4 -27.23 -68.13 -70.11
N ILE A 5 -27.28 -67.61 -71.34
CA ILE A 5 -27.05 -66.18 -71.62
C ILE A 5 -28.22 -65.31 -71.11
N SER A 6 -29.46 -65.84 -71.12
CA SER A 6 -30.63 -65.10 -70.62
C SER A 6 -30.68 -64.99 -69.09
N LEU A 7 -30.07 -65.92 -68.35
CA LEU A 7 -30.02 -65.86 -66.89
C LEU A 7 -28.92 -64.90 -66.40
N VAL A 8 -27.78 -64.87 -67.11
CA VAL A 8 -26.66 -63.97 -66.81
C VAL A 8 -27.00 -62.51 -67.15
N ILE A 9 -27.75 -62.24 -68.23
CA ILE A 9 -28.22 -60.89 -68.56
C ILE A 9 -29.29 -60.41 -67.56
N CYS A 10 -30.18 -61.29 -67.07
CA CYS A 10 -31.12 -60.93 -66.00
C CYS A 10 -30.42 -60.67 -64.65
N PHE A 11 -29.35 -61.39 -64.31
CA PHE A 11 -28.61 -61.13 -63.06
C PHE A 11 -27.77 -59.85 -63.11
N ILE A 12 -27.21 -59.49 -64.28
CA ILE A 12 -26.45 -58.24 -64.44
C ILE A 12 -27.38 -57.01 -64.51
N LEU A 13 -28.59 -57.13 -65.09
CA LEU A 13 -29.59 -56.06 -65.07
C LEU A 13 -30.25 -55.88 -63.69
N VAL A 14 -30.38 -56.93 -62.88
CA VAL A 14 -30.90 -56.80 -61.51
C VAL A 14 -29.86 -56.16 -60.58
N PHE A 15 -28.55 -56.38 -60.79
CA PHE A 15 -27.51 -55.71 -59.99
C PHE A 15 -27.13 -54.30 -60.48
N SER A 16 -27.47 -53.91 -61.71
CA SER A 16 -27.31 -52.51 -62.17
C SER A 16 -28.53 -51.62 -61.91
N MET A 17 -29.68 -52.21 -61.55
CA MET A 17 -30.90 -51.48 -61.18
C MET A 17 -31.07 -51.29 -59.67
N PHE A 18 -30.22 -51.92 -58.85
CA PHE A 18 -30.00 -51.51 -57.47
C PHE A 18 -28.66 -50.77 -57.42
N GLN A 19 -28.66 -49.48 -57.79
CA GLN A 19 -27.77 -48.59 -57.06
C GLN A 19 -28.10 -48.77 -55.58
N PRO A 20 -27.13 -48.83 -54.64
CA PRO A 20 -27.47 -48.55 -53.27
C PRO A 20 -28.20 -47.21 -53.33
N ALA A 21 -29.47 -47.21 -52.93
CA ALA A 21 -30.11 -45.97 -52.57
C ALA A 21 -29.25 -45.47 -51.41
N PHE A 22 -28.28 -44.61 -51.70
CA PHE A 22 -27.78 -43.71 -50.69
C PHE A 22 -29.05 -43.03 -50.18
N SER A 23 -29.38 -43.33 -48.92
CA SER A 23 -30.35 -42.53 -48.19
C SER A 23 -30.04 -41.08 -48.52
N GLU A 24 -31.05 -40.29 -48.85
CA GLU A 24 -30.90 -38.84 -48.89
C GLU A 24 -30.23 -38.46 -47.56
N SER A 25 -29.10 -37.75 -47.62
CA SER A 25 -28.41 -37.26 -46.44
C SER A 25 -29.35 -36.27 -45.76
N ASP A 26 -29.94 -36.67 -44.64
CA ASP A 26 -30.88 -35.81 -43.92
C ASP A 26 -30.17 -35.12 -42.76
N THR A 27 -30.60 -33.90 -42.45
CA THR A 27 -30.29 -33.25 -41.19
C THR A 27 -31.29 -33.69 -40.13
N ILE A 28 -30.82 -34.30 -39.06
CA ILE A 28 -31.64 -34.84 -37.97
C ILE A 28 -31.24 -34.13 -36.66
N THR A 29 -32.20 -33.48 -36.02
CA THR A 29 -31.92 -32.64 -34.84
C THR A 29 -32.36 -33.32 -33.56
N TRP A 30 -31.49 -33.26 -32.54
CA TRP A 30 -31.80 -33.74 -31.20
C TRP A 30 -32.88 -32.87 -30.54
N THR A 31 -33.97 -33.51 -30.12
CA THR A 31 -35.07 -32.90 -29.37
C THR A 31 -35.27 -33.55 -28.00
N GLY A 32 -34.51 -34.59 -27.67
CA GLY A 32 -34.57 -35.30 -26.39
C GLY A 32 -34.29 -34.43 -25.17
N GLU A 33 -34.70 -34.93 -24.02
CA GLU A 33 -34.31 -34.39 -22.71
C GLU A 33 -32.82 -34.68 -22.44
N VAL A 34 -32.25 -33.95 -21.46
CA VAL A 34 -30.87 -34.11 -21.01
C VAL A 34 -30.62 -35.55 -20.53
N ASN A 35 -29.50 -36.15 -20.95
CA ASN A 35 -29.07 -37.52 -20.61
C ASN A 35 -29.90 -38.66 -21.22
N ASN A 36 -30.73 -38.38 -22.21
CA ASN A 36 -31.39 -39.45 -22.96
C ASN A 36 -30.41 -40.15 -23.93
N SER A 37 -30.69 -41.41 -24.25
CA SER A 37 -29.86 -42.22 -25.16
C SER A 37 -29.99 -41.76 -26.61
N TRP A 38 -28.85 -41.67 -27.31
CA TRP A 38 -28.74 -41.43 -28.75
C TRP A 38 -29.61 -42.39 -29.58
N HIS A 39 -29.78 -43.63 -29.12
CA HIS A 39 -30.35 -44.74 -29.90
C HIS A 39 -31.87 -44.86 -29.83
N GLU A 40 -32.54 -43.89 -29.22
CA GLU A 40 -34.01 -43.83 -29.15
C GLU A 40 -34.57 -42.84 -30.17
N ALA A 41 -35.32 -43.35 -31.16
CA ALA A 41 -35.83 -42.56 -32.27
C ALA A 41 -36.69 -41.36 -31.83
N GLU A 42 -37.41 -41.48 -30.70
CA GLU A 42 -38.26 -40.40 -30.16
C GLU A 42 -37.48 -39.16 -29.70
N ASN A 43 -36.17 -39.27 -29.47
CA ASN A 43 -35.32 -38.14 -29.08
C ASN A 43 -34.84 -37.30 -30.28
N TRP A 44 -35.21 -37.68 -31.50
CA TRP A 44 -34.78 -37.02 -32.73
C TRP A 44 -35.96 -36.44 -33.50
N THR A 45 -35.72 -35.44 -34.34
CA THR A 45 -36.66 -34.95 -35.34
C THR A 45 -36.03 -35.12 -36.74
N PRO A 46 -36.67 -35.88 -37.66
CA PRO A 46 -38.04 -36.41 -37.65
C PRO A 46 -38.18 -37.85 -37.09
N LYS A 47 -38.03 -38.04 -35.78
CA LYS A 47 -38.23 -39.30 -35.04
C LYS A 47 -37.53 -40.52 -35.64
N ARG A 48 -36.25 -40.33 -35.97
CA ARG A 48 -35.36 -41.33 -36.57
C ARG A 48 -33.97 -41.16 -35.97
N VAL A 49 -33.33 -42.26 -35.59
CA VAL A 49 -31.93 -42.24 -35.12
C VAL A 49 -31.01 -41.92 -36.31
N PRO A 50 -30.10 -40.94 -36.20
CA PRO A 50 -29.10 -40.65 -37.23
C PRO A 50 -28.15 -41.82 -37.44
N GLY A 51 -27.84 -42.12 -38.70
CA GLY A 51 -26.89 -43.14 -39.10
C GLY A 51 -25.86 -42.63 -40.13
N PRO A 52 -25.10 -43.54 -40.75
CA PRO A 52 -24.08 -43.18 -41.73
C PRO A 52 -24.64 -42.32 -42.88
N GLY A 53 -24.03 -41.17 -43.11
CA GLY A 53 -24.43 -40.21 -44.16
C GLY A 53 -25.46 -39.16 -43.72
N ASP A 54 -26.07 -39.30 -42.53
CA ASP A 54 -26.92 -38.27 -41.94
C ASP A 54 -26.09 -37.21 -41.20
N THR A 55 -26.61 -35.99 -41.08
CA THR A 55 -26.07 -34.96 -40.19
C THR A 55 -26.87 -34.91 -38.88
N ALA A 56 -26.25 -35.31 -37.77
CA ALA A 56 -26.83 -35.15 -36.44
C ALA A 56 -26.52 -33.77 -35.88
N VAL A 57 -27.57 -33.00 -35.56
CA VAL A 57 -27.45 -31.68 -34.94
C VAL A 57 -27.75 -31.78 -33.45
N ILE A 58 -26.77 -31.41 -32.61
CA ILE A 58 -26.91 -31.33 -31.16
C ILE A 58 -26.96 -29.85 -30.75
N PRO A 59 -28.14 -29.30 -30.41
CA PRO A 59 -28.27 -27.90 -30.00
C PRO A 59 -27.57 -27.60 -28.68
N GLU A 60 -27.32 -26.31 -28.42
CA GLU A 60 -26.81 -25.83 -27.12
C GLU A 60 -27.68 -26.30 -25.94
N SER A 61 -27.06 -26.48 -24.77
CA SER A 61 -27.70 -26.95 -23.52
C SER A 61 -28.31 -28.36 -23.58
N LYS A 62 -28.09 -29.13 -24.66
CA LYS A 62 -28.49 -30.54 -24.74
C LYS A 62 -27.32 -31.43 -24.34
N VAL A 63 -27.62 -32.53 -23.65
CA VAL A 63 -26.64 -33.55 -23.26
C VAL A 63 -27.11 -34.89 -23.82
N VAL A 64 -26.26 -35.54 -24.59
CA VAL A 64 -26.57 -36.78 -25.32
C VAL A 64 -25.60 -37.88 -24.92
N ILE A 65 -26.13 -39.08 -24.69
CA ILE A 65 -25.32 -40.25 -24.31
C ILE A 65 -25.27 -41.25 -25.46
N ILE A 66 -24.07 -41.59 -25.91
CA ILE A 66 -23.81 -42.63 -26.91
C ILE A 66 -23.33 -43.89 -26.17
N SER A 67 -24.20 -44.90 -26.11
CA SER A 67 -23.96 -46.17 -25.41
C SER A 67 -23.58 -47.35 -26.33
N THR A 68 -23.71 -47.17 -27.65
CA THR A 68 -23.29 -48.14 -28.67
C THR A 68 -22.70 -47.43 -29.88
N ASP A 69 -21.93 -48.16 -30.69
CA ASP A 69 -21.25 -47.63 -31.87
C ASP A 69 -22.19 -46.83 -32.78
N THR A 70 -21.73 -45.64 -33.15
CA THR A 70 -22.49 -44.63 -33.87
C THR A 70 -21.62 -44.02 -34.95
N THR A 71 -22.13 -43.94 -36.19
CA THR A 71 -21.44 -43.29 -37.30
C THR A 71 -22.32 -42.20 -37.89
N VAL A 72 -21.80 -40.98 -38.01
CA VAL A 72 -22.59 -39.81 -38.42
C VAL A 72 -21.70 -38.66 -38.93
N THR A 73 -22.30 -37.65 -39.56
CA THR A 73 -21.73 -36.29 -39.63
C THR A 73 -22.30 -35.47 -38.47
N LEU A 74 -21.46 -34.86 -37.64
CA LEU A 74 -21.91 -34.20 -36.41
C LEU A 74 -21.88 -32.67 -36.55
N ASP A 75 -22.96 -31.98 -36.18
CA ASP A 75 -22.95 -30.53 -35.93
C ASP A 75 -23.34 -30.30 -34.45
N CYS A 76 -22.33 -30.07 -33.61
CA CYS A 76 -22.49 -30.07 -32.15
C CYS A 76 -22.29 -28.68 -31.56
N SER A 77 -23.29 -28.23 -30.80
CA SER A 77 -23.21 -27.06 -29.91
C SER A 77 -23.55 -27.41 -28.45
N GLY A 78 -23.93 -28.66 -28.16
CA GLY A 78 -24.21 -29.19 -26.82
C GLY A 78 -23.16 -30.20 -26.36
N GLU A 79 -23.51 -31.07 -25.43
CA GLU A 79 -22.63 -32.11 -24.87
C GLU A 79 -22.95 -33.49 -25.44
N VAL A 80 -21.92 -34.22 -25.86
CA VAL A 80 -22.00 -35.61 -26.31
C VAL A 80 -21.03 -36.44 -25.48
N THR A 81 -21.56 -37.37 -24.69
CA THR A 81 -20.78 -38.30 -23.87
C THR A 81 -20.80 -39.68 -24.49
N VAL A 82 -19.62 -40.18 -24.89
CA VAL A 82 -19.45 -41.54 -25.40
C VAL A 82 -19.12 -42.47 -24.24
N GLU A 83 -19.97 -43.46 -23.98
CA GLU A 83 -19.77 -44.41 -22.89
C GLU A 83 -18.65 -45.41 -23.17
N GLN A 84 -18.19 -46.06 -22.10
CA GLN A 84 -17.08 -47.01 -22.16
C GLN A 84 -17.42 -48.19 -23.09
N GLY A 85 -16.56 -48.45 -24.06
CA GLY A 85 -16.74 -49.52 -25.04
C GLY A 85 -17.60 -49.15 -26.24
N ALA A 86 -18.11 -47.92 -26.33
CA ALA A 86 -18.75 -47.38 -27.52
C ALA A 86 -17.79 -46.51 -28.35
N HIS A 87 -18.09 -46.40 -29.65
CA HIS A 87 -17.38 -45.55 -30.59
C HIS A 87 -18.30 -44.51 -31.24
N LEU A 88 -17.87 -43.24 -31.26
CA LEU A 88 -18.44 -42.22 -32.13
C LEU A 88 -17.53 -42.03 -33.35
N THR A 89 -18.00 -42.45 -34.52
CA THR A 89 -17.30 -42.31 -35.80
C THR A 89 -17.86 -41.12 -36.58
N LEU A 90 -17.02 -40.13 -36.82
CA LEU A 90 -17.31 -38.93 -37.59
C LEU A 90 -16.90 -39.13 -39.05
N THR A 91 -17.83 -38.83 -39.95
CA THR A 91 -17.65 -38.90 -41.41
C THR A 91 -18.17 -37.62 -42.07
N GLY A 92 -17.66 -37.27 -43.25
CA GLY A 92 -17.98 -35.99 -43.89
C GLY A 92 -17.43 -34.81 -43.08
N ILE A 93 -18.03 -33.63 -43.22
CA ILE A 93 -17.59 -32.40 -42.53
C ILE A 93 -18.42 -32.21 -41.26
N SER A 94 -17.82 -32.54 -40.12
CA SER A 94 -18.41 -32.36 -38.80
C SER A 94 -17.93 -31.05 -38.18
N HIS A 95 -18.75 -30.46 -37.32
CA HIS A 95 -18.47 -29.22 -36.61
C HIS A 95 -18.64 -29.42 -35.10
N LEU A 96 -17.62 -29.04 -34.33
CA LEU A 96 -17.76 -28.74 -32.91
C LEU A 96 -17.78 -27.22 -32.75
N ARG A 97 -18.98 -26.67 -32.62
CA ARG A 97 -19.23 -25.22 -32.56
C ARG A 97 -19.18 -24.69 -31.14
N ASN A 98 -19.62 -25.49 -30.18
CA ASN A 98 -19.69 -25.19 -28.75
C ASN A 98 -19.97 -26.50 -27.96
N GLY A 99 -19.90 -26.47 -26.63
CA GLY A 99 -20.21 -27.62 -25.76
C GLY A 99 -19.06 -28.62 -25.66
N THR A 100 -19.35 -29.92 -25.46
CA THR A 100 -18.31 -30.91 -25.09
C THR A 100 -18.44 -32.20 -25.88
N LEU A 101 -17.34 -32.69 -26.46
CA LEU A 101 -17.22 -34.08 -26.94
C LEU A 101 -16.40 -34.90 -25.94
N GLY A 102 -17.11 -35.65 -25.11
CA GLY A 102 -16.61 -36.21 -23.88
C GLY A 102 -16.74 -37.73 -23.72
N GLY A 103 -16.28 -38.21 -22.58
CA GLY A 103 -16.56 -39.56 -22.07
C GLY A 103 -15.43 -40.59 -22.26
N PRO A 104 -15.56 -41.77 -21.63
CA PRO A 104 -14.56 -42.82 -21.67
C PRO A 104 -14.51 -43.65 -22.97
N GLY A 105 -15.45 -43.44 -23.90
CA GLY A 105 -15.46 -44.08 -25.22
C GLY A 105 -14.61 -43.34 -26.27
N ASN A 106 -14.31 -44.01 -27.39
CA ASN A 106 -13.43 -43.43 -28.41
C ASN A 106 -14.20 -42.58 -29.42
N ILE A 107 -13.57 -41.52 -29.89
CA ILE A 107 -14.04 -40.71 -31.01
C ILE A 107 -13.08 -40.94 -32.19
N ILE A 108 -13.62 -41.18 -33.38
CA ILE A 108 -12.84 -41.54 -34.57
C ILE A 108 -13.28 -40.65 -35.72
N ILE A 109 -12.38 -39.90 -36.33
CA ILE A 109 -12.63 -39.16 -37.58
C ILE A 109 -12.06 -40.01 -38.72
N THR A 110 -12.90 -40.42 -39.66
CA THR A 110 -12.52 -41.39 -40.70
C THR A 110 -13.18 -41.15 -42.05
N GLY A 111 -12.59 -41.68 -43.11
CA GLY A 111 -13.01 -41.48 -44.50
C GLY A 111 -12.15 -40.44 -45.21
N GLU A 112 -11.95 -40.65 -46.52
CA GLU A 112 -11.24 -39.68 -47.38
C GLU A 112 -11.99 -38.34 -47.35
N GLU A 113 -11.26 -37.26 -47.06
CA GLU A 113 -11.78 -35.88 -46.99
C GLU A 113 -12.79 -35.63 -45.85
N SER A 114 -12.93 -36.55 -44.88
CA SER A 114 -13.70 -36.27 -43.67
C SER A 114 -12.95 -35.31 -42.75
N GLU A 115 -13.67 -34.36 -42.16
CA GLU A 115 -13.11 -33.32 -41.31
C GLU A 115 -13.92 -33.16 -40.01
N LEU A 116 -13.25 -32.90 -38.90
CA LEU A 116 -13.85 -32.25 -37.74
C LEU A 116 -13.28 -30.83 -37.67
N ILE A 117 -14.13 -29.82 -37.82
CA ILE A 117 -13.75 -28.42 -37.59
C ILE A 117 -14.17 -28.04 -36.18
N TRP A 118 -13.20 -27.66 -35.36
CA TRP A 118 -13.37 -27.29 -33.96
C TRP A 118 -13.25 -25.77 -33.82
N PHE A 119 -14.39 -25.13 -33.59
CA PHE A 119 -14.48 -23.68 -33.42
C PHE A 119 -14.42 -23.28 -31.94
N ASN A 120 -15.10 -24.02 -31.06
CA ASN A 120 -15.17 -23.73 -29.62
C ASN A 120 -15.67 -24.95 -28.84
N GLY A 121 -15.62 -24.90 -27.51
CA GLY A 121 -16.01 -26.00 -26.62
C GLY A 121 -14.84 -26.94 -26.30
N ASP A 122 -15.13 -28.02 -25.57
CA ASP A 122 -14.13 -28.92 -25.00
C ASP A 122 -14.14 -30.30 -25.68
N ILE A 123 -12.96 -30.89 -25.84
CA ILE A 123 -12.79 -32.29 -26.19
C ILE A 123 -12.04 -32.97 -25.05
N GLU A 124 -12.73 -33.82 -24.29
CA GLU A 124 -12.20 -34.36 -23.03
C GLU A 124 -12.54 -35.83 -22.79
N GLY A 125 -11.89 -36.45 -21.81
CA GLY A 125 -12.20 -37.79 -21.31
C GLY A 125 -11.09 -38.83 -21.57
N GLU A 126 -11.29 -40.01 -20.99
CA GLU A 126 -10.27 -41.08 -20.99
C GLU A 126 -10.16 -41.84 -22.32
N GLY A 127 -11.16 -41.72 -23.20
CA GLY A 127 -11.17 -42.41 -24.49
C GLY A 127 -10.27 -41.72 -25.53
N THR A 128 -9.78 -42.45 -26.53
CA THR A 128 -8.89 -41.87 -27.55
C THR A 128 -9.67 -41.07 -28.60
N LEU A 129 -9.17 -39.90 -28.99
CA LEU A 129 -9.55 -39.27 -30.26
C LEU A 129 -8.61 -39.77 -31.35
N THR A 130 -9.14 -40.44 -32.38
CA THR A 130 -8.36 -40.95 -33.50
C THR A 130 -8.67 -40.15 -34.76
N VAL A 131 -7.65 -39.61 -35.41
CA VAL A 131 -7.73 -39.06 -36.78
C VAL A 131 -7.13 -40.10 -37.72
N ASP A 132 -7.96 -40.78 -38.52
CA ASP A 132 -7.50 -41.81 -39.44
C ASP A 132 -6.77 -41.23 -40.68
N PRO A 133 -6.00 -42.06 -41.41
CA PRO A 133 -5.38 -41.62 -42.68
C PRO A 133 -6.41 -41.05 -43.66
N GLY A 134 -6.10 -39.89 -44.24
CA GLY A 134 -6.98 -39.18 -45.18
C GLY A 134 -8.07 -38.31 -44.54
N ALA A 135 -8.21 -38.35 -43.21
CA ALA A 135 -9.11 -37.48 -42.45
C ALA A 135 -8.37 -36.28 -41.83
N ARG A 136 -9.13 -35.26 -41.41
CA ARG A 136 -8.59 -34.01 -40.84
C ARG A 136 -9.26 -33.60 -39.53
N LEU A 137 -8.47 -33.03 -38.63
CA LEU A 137 -8.95 -32.19 -37.53
C LEU A 137 -8.47 -30.76 -37.79
N VAL A 138 -9.40 -29.82 -37.87
CA VAL A 138 -9.12 -28.42 -38.19
C VAL A 138 -9.52 -27.56 -37.01
N ILE A 139 -8.59 -26.77 -36.50
CA ILE A 139 -8.84 -25.76 -35.47
C ILE A 139 -8.98 -24.42 -36.17
N ASP A 140 -10.14 -23.82 -36.03
CA ASP A 140 -10.48 -22.56 -36.66
C ASP A 140 -11.26 -21.69 -35.68
N THR A 141 -10.54 -21.05 -34.76
CA THR A 141 -11.13 -20.21 -33.71
C THR A 141 -10.53 -18.80 -33.70
N ASP A 142 -11.05 -17.91 -32.86
CA ASP A 142 -10.47 -16.58 -32.69
C ASP A 142 -9.13 -16.71 -31.94
N TYR A 143 -8.14 -15.85 -32.25
CA TYR A 143 -6.77 -15.97 -31.71
C TYR A 143 -6.72 -16.03 -30.18
N SER A 144 -7.63 -15.36 -29.49
CA SER A 144 -7.72 -15.32 -28.02
C SER A 144 -8.43 -16.52 -27.39
N THR A 145 -8.82 -17.51 -28.17
CA THR A 145 -9.60 -18.67 -27.70
C THR A 145 -8.68 -19.88 -27.52
N TYR A 146 -8.60 -20.36 -26.29
CA TYR A 146 -7.84 -21.54 -25.88
C TYR A 146 -8.70 -22.80 -25.99
N LEU A 147 -8.33 -23.74 -26.85
CA LEU A 147 -9.00 -25.03 -26.96
C LEU A 147 -8.18 -26.12 -26.28
N TYR A 148 -8.77 -26.73 -25.26
CA TYR A 148 -8.12 -27.77 -24.47
C TYR A 148 -8.56 -29.16 -24.95
N MET A 149 -7.62 -29.92 -25.51
CA MET A 149 -7.82 -31.35 -25.76
C MET A 149 -7.35 -32.13 -24.53
N ARG A 150 -8.29 -32.44 -23.62
CA ARG A 150 -8.04 -33.22 -22.40
C ARG A 150 -8.35 -34.71 -22.60
N ARG A 151 -7.75 -35.30 -23.62
CA ARG A 151 -7.87 -36.72 -23.95
C ARG A 151 -6.71 -37.22 -24.81
N PRO A 152 -6.34 -38.50 -24.73
CA PRO A 152 -5.28 -39.06 -25.58
C PRO A 152 -5.60 -38.94 -27.08
N LEU A 153 -4.62 -38.47 -27.86
CA LEU A 153 -4.73 -38.28 -29.31
C LEU A 153 -3.98 -39.38 -30.09
N VAL A 154 -4.62 -39.91 -31.13
CA VAL A 154 -4.00 -40.77 -32.14
C VAL A 154 -4.13 -40.10 -33.50
N ASN A 155 -3.10 -39.38 -33.94
CA ASN A 155 -3.09 -38.70 -35.23
C ASN A 155 -2.41 -39.57 -36.30
N ASN A 156 -3.18 -40.11 -37.24
CA ASN A 156 -2.68 -40.78 -38.45
C ASN A 156 -3.08 -40.03 -39.75
N GLY A 157 -3.81 -38.92 -39.62
CA GLY A 157 -4.28 -38.08 -40.72
C GLY A 157 -3.57 -36.72 -40.73
N HIS A 158 -4.34 -35.63 -40.78
CA HIS A 158 -3.80 -34.27 -40.75
C HIS A 158 -4.48 -33.43 -39.67
N ILE A 159 -3.68 -32.76 -38.84
CA ILE A 159 -4.16 -31.77 -37.87
C ILE A 159 -3.69 -30.40 -38.34
N ALA A 160 -4.62 -29.46 -38.52
CA ALA A 160 -4.32 -28.10 -38.94
C ALA A 160 -4.84 -27.12 -37.89
N VAL A 161 -3.95 -26.29 -37.34
CA VAL A 161 -4.31 -25.13 -36.53
C VAL A 161 -4.26 -23.92 -37.43
N ASP A 162 -5.40 -23.63 -38.07
CA ASP A 162 -5.51 -22.55 -39.05
C ASP A 162 -5.63 -21.19 -38.34
N ARG A 163 -6.34 -21.12 -37.21
CA ARG A 163 -6.48 -19.94 -36.34
C ARG A 163 -6.74 -20.34 -34.88
N GLY A 164 -6.18 -19.59 -33.93
CA GLY A 164 -6.37 -19.81 -32.49
C GLY A 164 -5.37 -20.77 -31.87
N GLU A 165 -5.69 -21.29 -30.68
CA GLU A 165 -4.73 -22.08 -29.90
C GLU A 165 -5.25 -23.49 -29.55
N LEU A 166 -4.46 -24.51 -29.86
CA LEU A 166 -4.72 -25.91 -29.50
C LEU A 166 -3.74 -26.38 -28.42
N TRP A 167 -4.28 -26.75 -27.27
CA TRP A 167 -3.52 -27.18 -26.10
C TRP A 167 -3.78 -28.67 -25.85
N LEU A 168 -2.76 -29.52 -26.02
CA LEU A 168 -2.89 -30.97 -25.92
C LEU A 168 -2.49 -31.50 -24.54
N PHE A 169 -3.41 -32.22 -23.89
CA PHE A 169 -3.21 -32.91 -22.61
C PHE A 169 -3.51 -34.41 -22.76
N GLY A 170 -2.70 -35.26 -22.12
CA GLY A 170 -2.86 -36.72 -22.15
C GLY A 170 -2.02 -37.43 -23.22
N GLY A 171 -1.07 -36.71 -23.85
CA GLY A 171 -0.15 -37.25 -24.85
C GLY A 171 -0.73 -37.45 -26.25
N SER A 172 0.14 -37.76 -27.20
CA SER A 172 -0.21 -37.97 -28.60
C SER A 172 0.67 -39.04 -29.25
N LYS A 173 0.10 -39.83 -30.17
CA LYS A 173 0.83 -40.79 -30.99
C LYS A 173 0.30 -40.86 -32.42
N GLY A 174 1.03 -41.54 -33.30
CA GLY A 174 0.61 -41.83 -34.67
C GLY A 174 1.52 -41.20 -35.72
N THR A 175 1.17 -41.34 -37.00
CA THR A 175 2.04 -40.96 -38.14
C THR A 175 1.52 -39.76 -38.95
N GLY A 176 0.48 -39.09 -38.46
CA GLY A 176 -0.18 -37.98 -39.13
C GLY A 176 0.55 -36.64 -38.94
N SER A 177 0.34 -35.70 -39.85
CA SER A 177 1.04 -34.41 -39.85
C SER A 177 0.35 -33.36 -38.99
N PHE A 178 1.10 -32.35 -38.58
CA PHE A 178 0.62 -31.13 -37.93
C PHE A 178 1.00 -29.91 -38.77
N MET A 179 0.08 -28.95 -38.90
CA MET A 179 0.31 -27.66 -39.54
C MET A 179 -0.14 -26.54 -38.60
N ILE A 180 0.71 -25.53 -38.41
CA ILE A 180 0.48 -24.36 -37.56
C ILE A 180 0.60 -23.13 -38.45
N ALA A 181 -0.49 -22.36 -38.60
CA ALA A 181 -0.50 -21.11 -39.37
C ALA A 181 0.14 -19.94 -38.61
N GLU A 182 0.45 -18.84 -39.30
CA GLU A 182 1.18 -17.65 -38.78
C GLU A 182 0.62 -17.09 -37.46
N ASP A 183 -0.71 -16.98 -37.35
CA ASP A 183 -1.41 -16.50 -36.15
C ASP A 183 -2.09 -17.66 -35.40
N ALA A 184 -1.39 -18.77 -35.22
CA ALA A 184 -1.91 -19.94 -34.53
C ALA A 184 -0.90 -20.53 -33.54
N CYS A 185 -1.41 -21.25 -32.54
CA CYS A 185 -0.60 -21.90 -31.51
C CYS A 185 -0.93 -23.39 -31.42
N LEU A 186 0.10 -24.23 -31.40
CA LEU A 186 0.02 -25.62 -30.97
C LEU A 186 0.88 -25.80 -29.73
N SER A 187 0.26 -26.20 -28.63
CA SER A 187 0.94 -26.44 -27.36
C SER A 187 0.85 -27.90 -26.91
N PHE A 188 1.98 -28.49 -26.54
CA PHE A 188 2.06 -29.81 -25.91
C PHE A 188 2.23 -29.63 -24.41
N GLU A 189 1.14 -29.82 -23.66
CA GLU A 189 1.03 -29.45 -22.25
C GLU A 189 1.42 -30.58 -21.30
N GLU A 190 0.75 -31.72 -21.41
CA GLU A 190 0.91 -32.83 -20.46
C GLU A 190 0.78 -34.20 -21.16
N GLY A 191 1.61 -35.16 -20.76
CA GLY A 191 1.62 -36.54 -21.26
C GLY A 191 2.79 -36.86 -22.19
N GLU A 192 2.86 -38.10 -22.66
CA GLU A 192 3.92 -38.54 -23.58
C GLU A 192 3.52 -38.34 -25.04
N PHE A 193 4.40 -37.67 -25.80
CA PHE A 193 4.20 -37.35 -27.21
C PHE A 193 5.20 -38.15 -28.07
N ASP A 194 4.71 -39.19 -28.77
CA ASP A 194 5.45 -40.00 -29.75
C ASP A 194 4.85 -39.81 -31.15
N ILE A 195 5.13 -38.63 -31.72
CA ILE A 195 4.53 -38.12 -32.95
C ILE A 195 5.39 -38.44 -34.16
N ASN A 196 4.96 -39.36 -35.00
CA ASN A 196 5.74 -39.87 -36.12
C ASN A 196 5.34 -39.27 -37.48
N GLY A 197 4.70 -38.10 -37.49
CA GLY A 197 4.36 -37.36 -38.71
C GLY A 197 4.92 -35.95 -38.71
N ASP A 198 5.03 -35.37 -39.92
CA ASP A 198 5.74 -34.10 -40.12
C ASP A 198 5.04 -32.93 -39.43
N ILE A 199 5.81 -31.99 -38.88
CA ILE A 199 5.31 -30.73 -38.32
C ILE A 199 5.75 -29.58 -39.21
N TYR A 200 4.79 -28.74 -39.60
CA TYR A 200 5.00 -27.50 -40.34
C TYR A 200 4.58 -26.32 -39.47
N ASN A 201 5.53 -25.47 -39.09
CA ASN A 201 5.33 -24.36 -38.17
C ASN A 201 5.57 -23.00 -38.85
N GLU A 202 4.51 -22.23 -39.05
CA GLU A 202 4.58 -20.81 -39.43
C GLU A 202 4.12 -19.88 -38.28
N GLY A 203 3.54 -20.43 -37.20
CA GLY A 203 3.07 -19.71 -36.01
C GLY A 203 3.84 -20.08 -34.75
N LEU A 204 3.15 -20.34 -33.63
CA LEU A 204 3.76 -20.67 -32.35
C LEU A 204 3.66 -22.17 -32.02
N PHE A 205 4.80 -22.82 -31.82
CA PHE A 205 4.87 -24.21 -31.35
C PHE A 205 5.44 -24.24 -29.94
N VAL A 206 4.63 -24.64 -28.96
CA VAL A 206 4.99 -24.60 -27.54
C VAL A 206 5.14 -26.00 -26.96
N ILE A 207 6.18 -26.18 -26.14
CA ILE A 207 6.46 -27.43 -25.45
C ILE A 207 6.53 -27.17 -23.94
N TRP A 208 5.58 -27.75 -23.21
CA TRP A 208 5.52 -27.78 -21.75
C TRP A 208 5.67 -29.19 -21.17
N SER A 209 5.33 -30.22 -21.94
CA SER A 209 5.19 -31.61 -21.48
C SER A 209 6.34 -32.13 -20.60
N ASP A 210 5.98 -32.86 -19.54
CA ASP A 210 6.90 -33.56 -18.66
C ASP A 210 7.52 -34.83 -19.27
N GLY A 211 8.34 -34.64 -20.31
CA GLY A 211 9.04 -35.73 -20.99
C GLY A 211 9.56 -35.31 -22.36
N PRO A 212 10.42 -36.13 -23.00
CA PRO A 212 10.86 -35.86 -24.36
C PRO A 212 9.69 -35.97 -25.33
N VAL A 213 9.53 -34.97 -26.19
CA VAL A 213 8.67 -35.05 -27.37
C VAL A 213 9.46 -35.78 -28.45
N ASN A 214 9.08 -37.02 -28.73
CA ASN A 214 9.77 -37.86 -29.71
C ASN A 214 9.06 -37.78 -31.06
N SER A 215 9.83 -37.54 -32.10
CA SER A 215 9.35 -37.58 -33.48
C SER A 215 10.33 -38.29 -34.38
N ASN A 216 9.87 -39.28 -35.14
CA ASN A 216 10.65 -39.89 -36.22
C ASN A 216 10.44 -39.21 -37.59
N ALA A 217 9.68 -38.11 -37.63
CA ALA A 217 9.33 -37.38 -38.83
C ALA A 217 10.06 -36.04 -38.94
N GLY A 218 9.87 -35.36 -40.06
CA GLY A 218 10.52 -34.08 -40.33
C GLY A 218 9.86 -32.93 -39.56
N TYR A 219 10.66 -31.90 -39.30
CA TYR A 219 10.19 -30.64 -38.73
C TYR A 219 10.60 -29.49 -39.64
N ARG A 220 9.66 -28.59 -39.94
CA ARG A 220 9.90 -27.42 -40.77
C ARG A 220 9.34 -26.19 -40.08
N GLN A 221 10.23 -25.28 -39.66
CA GLN A 221 9.86 -23.93 -39.24
C GLN A 221 10.13 -22.94 -40.36
N GLY A 222 9.12 -22.17 -40.73
CA GLY A 222 9.28 -21.04 -41.65
C GLY A 222 9.70 -19.76 -40.93
N SER A 223 9.91 -18.68 -41.70
CA SER A 223 10.48 -17.43 -41.21
C SER A 223 9.61 -16.67 -40.19
N THR A 224 8.29 -16.93 -40.18
CA THR A 224 7.36 -16.33 -39.21
C THR A 224 7.16 -17.20 -37.97
N GLY A 225 7.56 -18.48 -38.06
CA GLY A 225 7.36 -19.44 -37.00
C GLY A 225 8.26 -19.19 -35.79
N SER A 226 7.76 -19.58 -34.62
CA SER A 226 8.46 -19.60 -33.36
C SER A 226 8.30 -20.94 -32.66
N THR A 227 9.38 -21.45 -32.09
CA THR A 227 9.37 -22.60 -31.18
C THR A 227 9.69 -22.13 -29.78
N LEU A 228 8.77 -22.33 -28.84
CA LEU A 228 8.90 -21.97 -27.44
C LEU A 228 9.15 -23.21 -26.58
N LEU A 229 10.30 -23.23 -25.90
CA LEU A 229 10.68 -24.29 -24.95
C LEU A 229 10.51 -23.77 -23.52
N ASN A 230 9.65 -24.40 -22.73
CA ASN A 230 9.47 -24.06 -21.32
C ASN A 230 10.41 -24.90 -20.41
N PHE A 231 11.02 -24.22 -19.43
CA PHE A 231 11.89 -24.79 -18.40
C PHE A 231 11.31 -24.48 -17.03
N GLN A 232 10.84 -25.48 -16.28
CA GLN A 232 10.18 -25.27 -14.97
C GLN A 232 11.12 -25.33 -13.76
N GLU A 233 12.38 -25.71 -13.92
CA GLU A 233 13.29 -25.90 -12.78
C GLU A 233 14.74 -25.60 -13.13
N ALA A 234 15.53 -25.27 -12.11
CA ALA A 234 16.98 -25.01 -12.16
C ALA A 234 17.86 -26.23 -12.55
N ASN A 235 17.29 -27.44 -12.63
CA ASN A 235 18.08 -28.64 -12.88
C ASN A 235 18.23 -28.93 -14.39
N PRO A 236 19.44 -28.78 -14.99
CA PRO A 236 19.72 -29.18 -16.37
C PRO A 236 19.23 -30.58 -16.77
N GLU A 237 19.26 -31.54 -15.85
CA GLU A 237 18.81 -32.92 -16.13
C GLU A 237 17.30 -33.02 -16.39
N ASN A 238 16.54 -31.99 -15.98
CA ASN A 238 15.11 -31.86 -16.21
C ASN A 238 14.79 -30.97 -17.42
N TYR A 239 15.80 -30.41 -18.08
CA TYR A 239 15.58 -29.57 -19.26
C TYR A 239 15.02 -30.43 -20.38
N LYS A 240 13.87 -29.99 -20.92
CA LYS A 240 13.14 -30.77 -21.90
C LYS A 240 13.88 -30.72 -23.23
N ILE A 241 14.08 -31.89 -23.84
CA ILE A 241 14.69 -32.04 -25.15
C ILE A 241 13.62 -32.44 -26.14
N ILE A 242 13.51 -31.71 -27.26
CA ILE A 242 12.72 -32.18 -28.39
C ILE A 242 13.58 -33.04 -29.32
N CYS A 243 13.08 -34.24 -29.65
CA CYS A 243 13.82 -35.24 -30.41
C CYS A 243 13.21 -35.44 -31.80
N PHE A 244 13.86 -34.92 -32.84
CA PHE A 244 13.48 -35.12 -34.24
C PHE A 244 14.40 -36.12 -34.94
N ASN A 245 14.13 -37.42 -34.91
CA ASN A 245 15.02 -38.43 -35.48
C ASN A 245 15.17 -38.36 -37.03
N SER A 246 14.48 -37.44 -37.71
CA SER A 246 14.57 -37.16 -39.16
C SER A 246 15.22 -35.80 -39.48
N SER A 247 14.97 -35.25 -40.67
CA SER A 247 15.46 -33.95 -41.10
C SER A 247 14.67 -32.77 -40.53
N VAL A 248 15.37 -31.74 -40.06
CA VAL A 248 14.79 -30.46 -39.65
C VAL A 248 15.19 -29.31 -40.57
N GLU A 249 14.25 -28.42 -40.89
CA GLU A 249 14.45 -27.13 -41.59
C GLU A 249 14.11 -26.01 -40.60
N LEU A 250 15.11 -25.20 -40.22
CA LEU A 250 14.99 -24.16 -39.21
C LEU A 250 15.12 -22.76 -39.83
N ASP A 251 14.22 -21.87 -39.44
CA ASP A 251 14.19 -20.43 -39.72
C ASP A 251 13.41 -19.75 -38.57
N GLY A 252 13.14 -18.44 -38.63
CA GLY A 252 12.27 -17.77 -37.65
C GLY A 252 12.89 -17.71 -36.26
N ARG A 253 12.09 -17.90 -35.19
CA ARG A 253 12.51 -17.70 -33.79
C ARG A 253 12.64 -18.99 -32.99
N LEU A 254 13.64 -19.03 -32.11
CA LEU A 254 13.70 -19.95 -30.97
C LEU A 254 13.50 -19.14 -29.69
N GLU A 255 12.47 -19.48 -28.94
CA GLU A 255 12.14 -18.84 -27.68
C GLU A 255 12.35 -19.83 -26.53
N LEU A 256 13.00 -19.36 -25.47
CA LEU A 256 13.25 -20.11 -24.25
C LEU A 256 12.53 -19.39 -23.12
N GLN A 257 11.74 -20.12 -22.33
CA GLN A 257 11.03 -19.54 -21.20
C GLN A 257 11.33 -20.29 -19.92
N ALA A 258 11.91 -19.59 -18.94
CA ALA A 258 12.23 -20.14 -17.63
C ALA A 258 11.14 -19.75 -16.61
N TRP A 259 10.58 -20.73 -15.93
CA TRP A 259 9.59 -20.58 -14.86
C TRP A 259 10.21 -20.94 -13.52
N ASP A 260 9.89 -20.17 -12.48
CA ASP A 260 10.31 -20.43 -11.09
C ASP A 260 11.83 -20.50 -10.87
N PHE A 261 12.61 -19.84 -11.73
CA PHE A 261 14.07 -19.71 -11.54
C PHE A 261 14.39 -18.65 -10.50
N VAL A 262 15.37 -18.94 -9.63
CA VAL A 262 15.92 -17.97 -8.69
C VAL A 262 17.31 -17.52 -9.16
N PRO A 263 17.71 -16.26 -8.89
CA PRO A 263 19.05 -15.77 -9.23
C PRO A 263 20.14 -16.71 -8.69
N GLY A 264 21.10 -17.06 -9.54
CA GLY A 264 22.19 -17.99 -9.23
C GLY A 264 21.82 -19.47 -9.19
N SER A 265 20.56 -19.85 -9.47
CA SER A 265 20.19 -21.25 -9.71
C SER A 265 20.27 -21.67 -11.17
N PHE A 266 20.69 -20.78 -12.06
CA PHE A 266 20.90 -21.17 -13.46
C PHE A 266 22.10 -22.13 -13.57
N ILE A 267 22.23 -22.76 -14.74
CA ILE A 267 23.40 -23.60 -15.01
C ILE A 267 24.67 -22.75 -14.86
N PRO A 268 25.70 -23.23 -14.12
CA PRO A 268 26.93 -22.48 -13.94
C PRO A 268 27.56 -22.09 -15.29
N PRO A 269 28.20 -20.91 -15.38
CA PRO A 269 28.91 -20.48 -16.58
C PRO A 269 29.89 -21.54 -17.10
N GLY A 270 29.94 -21.72 -18.42
CA GLY A 270 30.78 -22.69 -19.10
C GLY A 270 30.20 -24.11 -19.20
N ASN A 271 29.07 -24.40 -18.55
CA ASN A 271 28.33 -25.64 -18.77
C ASN A 271 27.39 -25.51 -19.97
N THR A 272 27.06 -26.67 -20.55
CA THR A 272 26.22 -26.77 -21.74
C THR A 272 25.06 -27.72 -21.54
N PHE A 273 23.93 -27.48 -22.20
CA PHE A 273 22.79 -28.39 -22.20
C PHE A 273 22.17 -28.53 -23.60
N GLU A 274 21.75 -29.75 -23.93
CA GLU A 274 21.09 -30.06 -25.19
C GLU A 274 19.60 -29.70 -25.09
N ILE A 275 19.05 -29.02 -26.10
CA ILE A 275 17.63 -28.62 -26.14
C ILE A 275 16.86 -29.27 -27.30
N MET A 276 17.58 -29.73 -28.33
CA MET A 276 16.99 -30.39 -29.48
C MET A 276 17.96 -31.41 -30.05
N THR A 277 17.46 -32.58 -30.44
CA THR A 277 18.20 -33.54 -31.26
C THR A 277 17.55 -33.67 -32.63
N TYR A 278 18.37 -33.90 -33.66
CA TYR A 278 17.89 -34.12 -35.02
C TYR A 278 18.69 -35.15 -35.81
N GLY A 279 18.05 -35.81 -36.78
CA GLY A 279 18.72 -36.72 -37.72
C GLY A 279 19.63 -35.99 -38.72
N SER A 280 19.17 -34.85 -39.24
CA SER A 280 19.95 -33.88 -40.04
C SER A 280 19.30 -32.50 -39.99
N ARG A 281 20.07 -31.43 -40.24
CA ARG A 281 19.57 -30.04 -40.20
C ARG A 281 19.87 -29.29 -41.49
N THR A 282 18.95 -28.42 -41.87
CA THR A 282 19.15 -27.30 -42.80
C THR A 282 18.62 -26.01 -42.18
N GLY A 283 19.27 -24.87 -42.42
CA GLY A 283 18.85 -23.58 -41.86
C GLY A 283 19.12 -23.42 -40.36
N GLU A 284 19.06 -22.19 -39.87
CA GLU A 284 19.31 -21.79 -38.47
C GLU A 284 18.18 -20.87 -38.02
N PHE A 285 17.87 -20.85 -36.72
CA PHE A 285 16.97 -19.84 -36.18
C PHE A 285 17.57 -18.45 -36.42
N SER A 286 16.73 -17.55 -36.91
CA SER A 286 17.11 -16.17 -37.24
C SER A 286 17.23 -15.27 -36.00
N GLU A 287 16.54 -15.62 -34.92
CA GLU A 287 16.55 -14.92 -33.64
C GLU A 287 16.35 -15.92 -32.50
N ILE A 288 17.00 -15.65 -31.36
CA ILE A 288 16.91 -16.46 -30.15
C ILE A 288 16.62 -15.51 -29.00
N THR A 289 15.61 -15.83 -28.20
CA THR A 289 15.20 -14.99 -27.07
C THR A 289 14.99 -15.84 -25.83
N LEU A 290 15.50 -15.38 -24.69
CA LEU A 290 15.22 -15.97 -23.38
C LEU A 290 14.31 -15.04 -22.59
N TYR A 291 13.23 -15.60 -22.05
CA TYR A 291 12.31 -14.94 -21.14
C TYR A 291 12.41 -15.57 -19.76
N LEU A 292 12.65 -14.75 -18.75
CA LEU A 292 12.66 -15.16 -17.34
C LEU A 292 11.35 -14.80 -16.63
N ASP A 293 10.65 -13.79 -17.16
CA ASP A 293 9.28 -13.44 -16.82
C ASP A 293 8.69 -12.68 -18.02
N LEU A 294 7.68 -13.25 -18.69
CA LEU A 294 7.00 -12.63 -19.84
C LEU A 294 6.28 -11.31 -19.46
N TYR A 295 6.09 -11.05 -18.16
CA TYR A 295 5.41 -9.86 -17.66
C TYR A 295 6.36 -8.76 -17.19
N ALA A 296 7.68 -8.99 -17.20
CA ALA A 296 8.66 -7.97 -16.84
C ALA A 296 8.78 -6.89 -17.93
N ALA A 297 8.82 -5.62 -17.51
CA ALA A 297 8.92 -4.48 -18.44
C ALA A 297 10.26 -4.43 -19.20
N ASP A 298 11.31 -4.98 -18.61
CA ASP A 298 12.63 -5.16 -19.22
C ASP A 298 13.01 -6.66 -19.14
N PRO A 299 13.10 -7.38 -20.27
CA PRO A 299 13.52 -8.76 -20.25
C PRO A 299 14.97 -8.85 -19.82
N LEU A 300 15.26 -9.71 -18.85
CA LEU A 300 16.62 -9.95 -18.43
C LEU A 300 17.38 -10.71 -19.52
N VAL A 301 18.40 -10.07 -20.10
CA VAL A 301 19.19 -10.66 -21.18
C VAL A 301 20.33 -11.46 -20.57
N ILE A 302 20.18 -12.79 -20.55
CA ILE A 302 21.31 -13.69 -20.27
C ILE A 302 22.07 -13.93 -21.57
N SER A 303 23.39 -13.80 -21.53
CA SER A 303 24.26 -14.19 -22.63
C SER A 303 24.29 -15.71 -22.75
N LEU A 304 23.70 -16.22 -23.84
CA LEU A 304 23.69 -17.63 -24.19
C LEU A 304 24.33 -17.83 -25.56
N GLU A 305 25.24 -18.79 -25.66
CA GLU A 305 25.77 -19.23 -26.94
C GLU A 305 25.07 -20.50 -27.41
N LEU A 306 24.60 -20.47 -28.67
CA LEU A 306 23.95 -21.60 -29.30
C LEU A 306 24.93 -22.30 -30.25
N THR A 307 25.11 -23.60 -30.07
CA THR A 307 25.95 -24.44 -30.91
C THR A 307 25.11 -25.44 -31.68
N TYR A 308 25.11 -25.31 -33.01
CA TYR A 308 24.50 -26.30 -33.92
C TYR A 308 25.48 -27.43 -34.21
N GLY A 309 25.31 -28.56 -33.52
CA GLY A 309 26.02 -29.80 -33.82
C GLY A 309 25.45 -30.55 -35.04
N ASP A 310 26.13 -31.62 -35.47
CA ASP A 310 25.71 -32.45 -36.60
C ASP A 310 24.34 -33.10 -36.38
N LYS A 311 23.97 -33.36 -35.12
CA LYS A 311 22.74 -34.05 -34.72
C LYS A 311 22.03 -33.45 -33.51
N SER A 312 22.47 -32.29 -33.04
CA SER A 312 21.85 -31.66 -31.88
C SER A 312 22.10 -30.17 -31.82
N LEU A 313 21.26 -29.52 -31.03
CA LEU A 313 21.34 -28.13 -30.67
C LEU A 313 21.66 -28.03 -29.18
N VAL A 314 22.76 -27.35 -28.87
CA VAL A 314 23.28 -27.22 -27.52
C VAL A 314 23.36 -25.74 -27.15
N LEU A 315 22.94 -25.40 -25.94
CA LEU A 315 23.05 -24.06 -25.36
C LEU A 315 24.19 -24.04 -24.33
N ALA A 316 24.96 -22.96 -24.29
CA ALA A 316 26.00 -22.71 -23.32
C ALA A 316 25.73 -21.39 -22.60
N VAL A 317 25.90 -21.37 -21.27
CA VAL A 317 25.90 -20.14 -20.48
C VAL A 317 27.31 -19.56 -20.55
N THR A 318 27.47 -18.36 -21.11
CA THR A 318 28.80 -17.80 -21.38
C THR A 318 29.16 -16.63 -20.50
N ASP A 319 28.25 -16.21 -19.64
CA ASP A 319 28.46 -15.08 -18.75
C ASP A 319 29.31 -15.50 -17.54
N ASP A 320 30.61 -15.28 -17.60
CA ASP A 320 31.56 -15.57 -16.51
C ASP A 320 32.12 -14.31 -15.83
N ASP A 321 31.65 -13.12 -16.25
CA ASP A 321 32.08 -11.84 -15.72
C ASP A 321 31.27 -11.52 -14.45
N PRO A 322 31.90 -11.31 -13.28
CA PRO A 322 31.17 -10.87 -12.10
C PRO A 322 30.61 -9.46 -12.26
N PRO A 323 29.47 -9.15 -11.61
CA PRO A 323 28.92 -7.80 -11.64
C PRO A 323 29.92 -6.81 -11.03
N GLU A 324 30.23 -5.74 -11.76
CA GLU A 324 31.16 -4.69 -11.34
C GLU A 324 30.43 -3.50 -10.71
N LEU A 325 30.94 -2.98 -9.59
CA LEU A 325 30.44 -1.74 -9.01
C LEU A 325 30.98 -0.54 -9.80
N THR A 326 30.12 0.09 -10.59
CA THR A 326 30.46 1.21 -11.49
C THR A 326 30.26 2.58 -10.84
N GLY A 327 29.52 2.66 -9.74
CA GLY A 327 29.32 3.91 -9.00
C GLY A 327 28.74 3.68 -7.62
N THR A 328 29.01 4.63 -6.72
CA THR A 328 28.47 4.64 -5.37
C THR A 328 27.96 6.03 -4.99
N TYR A 329 26.94 6.06 -4.14
CA TYR A 329 26.57 7.24 -3.37
C TYR A 329 26.56 6.90 -1.88
N PRO A 330 27.26 7.65 -1.02
CA PRO A 330 28.25 8.67 -1.37
C PRO A 330 29.38 8.15 -2.28
N ALA A 331 29.95 9.04 -3.09
CA ALA A 331 31.10 8.70 -3.91
C ALA A 331 32.36 8.49 -3.04
N TYR A 332 33.34 7.75 -3.56
CA TYR A 332 34.63 7.59 -2.90
C TYR A 332 35.32 8.95 -2.66
N GLY A 333 35.68 9.21 -1.40
CA GLY A 333 36.36 10.43 -0.97
C GLY A 333 35.45 11.66 -0.92
N GLU A 334 34.13 11.49 -1.06
CA GLU A 334 33.18 12.59 -0.97
C GLU A 334 33.18 13.21 0.44
N THR A 335 33.02 14.53 0.48
CA THR A 335 32.96 15.33 1.71
C THR A 335 31.65 16.10 1.70
N PHE A 336 30.91 16.01 2.80
CA PHE A 336 29.63 16.67 2.95
C PHE A 336 29.69 17.79 4.00
N PRO A 337 28.93 18.88 3.80
CA PRO A 337 28.70 19.88 4.84
C PRO A 337 28.12 19.27 6.14
N PRO A 338 28.36 19.90 7.31
CA PRO A 338 28.00 19.35 8.62
C PRO A 338 26.51 19.03 8.82
N GLU A 339 25.63 19.76 8.14
CA GLU A 339 24.18 19.60 8.20
C GLU A 339 23.62 18.53 7.24
N THR A 340 24.49 17.92 6.42
CA THR A 340 24.07 16.93 5.43
C THR A 340 23.65 15.64 6.13
N ARG A 341 22.40 15.25 5.90
CA ARG A 341 21.90 13.95 6.33
C ARG A 341 22.16 12.91 5.24
N VAL A 342 23.06 11.97 5.52
CA VAL A 342 23.26 10.77 4.71
C VAL A 342 22.59 9.61 5.44
N ASP A 343 21.37 9.26 5.00
CA ASP A 343 20.58 8.15 5.53
C ASP A 343 20.44 6.99 4.53
N MET A 344 21.16 7.04 3.41
CA MET A 344 21.06 6.08 2.33
C MET A 344 22.40 5.90 1.62
N LEU A 345 22.69 4.67 1.21
CA LEU A 345 23.74 4.33 0.25
C LEU A 345 23.11 3.90 -1.08
N GLN A 346 23.75 4.23 -2.20
CA GLN A 346 23.39 3.68 -3.50
C GLN A 346 24.58 2.97 -4.14
N LEU A 347 24.31 1.83 -4.77
CA LEU A 347 25.29 1.00 -5.46
C LEU A 347 24.83 0.83 -6.90
N GLN A 348 25.62 1.32 -7.85
CA GLN A 348 25.37 1.16 -9.28
C GLN A 348 26.28 0.06 -9.83
N PHE A 349 25.70 -0.97 -10.41
CA PHE A 349 26.39 -2.12 -11.00
C PHE A 349 26.41 -2.04 -12.54
N SER A 350 27.32 -2.80 -13.17
CA SER A 350 27.42 -2.99 -14.62
C SER A 350 26.18 -3.67 -15.22
N GLU A 351 25.47 -4.42 -14.40
CA GLU A 351 24.34 -5.28 -14.78
C GLU A 351 23.36 -5.47 -13.60
N PRO A 352 22.17 -6.04 -13.84
CA PRO A 352 21.22 -6.33 -12.77
C PRO A 352 21.77 -7.32 -11.74
N VAL A 353 21.59 -7.01 -10.46
CA VAL A 353 22.10 -7.84 -9.35
C VAL A 353 21.03 -8.20 -8.33
N TRP A 354 21.27 -9.29 -7.61
CA TRP A 354 20.47 -9.77 -6.49
C TRP A 354 21.35 -10.05 -5.28
N GLY A 355 20.77 -10.07 -4.08
CA GLY A 355 21.45 -10.62 -2.92
C GLY A 355 21.84 -12.09 -3.10
N GLY A 356 23.07 -12.42 -2.71
CA GLY A 356 23.66 -13.74 -2.88
C GLY A 356 22.82 -14.86 -2.26
N SER A 357 22.34 -15.79 -3.10
CA SER A 357 21.64 -17.01 -2.70
C SER A 357 22.62 -18.06 -2.17
N SER A 358 22.90 -18.09 -0.87
CA SER A 358 23.33 -19.32 -0.18
C SER A 358 23.17 -19.20 1.34
N ASN A 359 23.08 -20.34 2.02
CA ASN A 359 22.90 -20.49 3.49
C ASN A 359 24.02 -19.86 4.37
N THR A 360 24.83 -18.94 3.84
CA THR A 360 25.79 -18.13 4.58
C THR A 360 25.33 -16.68 4.54
N GLU A 361 25.00 -16.10 5.68
CA GLU A 361 24.61 -14.68 5.80
C GLU A 361 25.77 -13.77 5.37
N LYS A 362 25.83 -13.44 4.07
CA LYS A 362 26.70 -12.40 3.53
C LYS A 362 26.11 -11.04 3.86
N LYS A 363 26.94 -10.08 4.23
CA LYS A 363 26.50 -8.79 4.75
C LYS A 363 27.17 -7.59 4.07
N LEU A 364 26.54 -6.44 4.24
CA LEU A 364 27.12 -5.11 4.05
C LEU A 364 27.30 -4.48 5.42
N TYR A 365 28.42 -3.77 5.60
CA TYR A 365 28.79 -3.12 6.85
C TYR A 365 29.09 -1.65 6.62
N VAL A 366 28.71 -0.79 7.55
CA VAL A 366 29.16 0.60 7.64
C VAL A 366 29.90 0.79 8.95
N TYR A 367 31.09 1.37 8.88
CA TYR A 367 31.95 1.66 10.01
C TYR A 367 32.20 3.15 10.14
N GLU A 368 32.31 3.62 11.38
CA GLU A 368 32.98 4.88 11.70
C GLU A 368 34.49 4.65 11.81
N GLU A 369 35.30 5.55 11.23
CA GLU A 369 36.75 5.50 11.29
C GLU A 369 37.25 5.49 12.74
N GLY A 370 37.97 4.42 13.12
CA GLY A 370 38.51 4.26 14.47
C GLY A 370 37.63 3.42 15.43
N GLN A 371 36.44 3.01 15.03
CA GLN A 371 35.63 2.03 15.77
C GLN A 371 35.98 0.59 15.36
N GLU A 372 35.93 -0.34 16.32
CA GLU A 372 36.16 -1.78 16.06
C GLU A 372 34.90 -2.49 15.52
N ASP A 373 33.72 -2.05 15.96
CA ASP A 373 32.43 -2.63 15.57
C ASP A 373 31.72 -1.77 14.51
N PRO A 374 30.97 -2.39 13.58
CA PRO A 374 30.19 -1.65 12.59
C PRO A 374 29.02 -0.91 13.27
N ILE A 375 28.72 0.29 12.77
CA ILE A 375 27.55 1.06 13.20
C ILE A 375 26.27 0.62 12.48
N PHE A 376 26.43 -0.07 11.35
CA PHE A 376 25.36 -0.72 10.61
C PHE A 376 25.90 -2.02 10.01
N GLU A 377 25.15 -3.10 10.15
CA GLU A 377 25.37 -4.33 9.42
C GLU A 377 24.04 -4.91 8.98
N HIS A 378 23.96 -5.41 7.74
CA HIS A 378 22.74 -6.02 7.23
C HIS A 378 23.03 -7.19 6.31
N ALA A 379 22.28 -8.28 6.46
CA ALA A 379 22.38 -9.45 5.60
C ALA A 379 21.71 -9.17 4.24
N ILE A 380 22.37 -9.61 3.17
CA ILE A 380 21.88 -9.38 1.80
C ILE A 380 21.08 -10.58 1.34
N TYR A 381 19.80 -10.35 1.01
CA TYR A 381 18.86 -11.38 0.56
C TYR A 381 18.48 -11.17 -0.92
N PRO A 382 18.09 -12.25 -1.64
CA PRO A 382 17.71 -12.16 -3.05
C PRO A 382 16.40 -11.39 -3.31
N ASN A 383 15.70 -10.96 -2.26
CA ASN A 383 14.48 -10.17 -2.34
C ASN A 383 14.69 -8.82 -1.68
N ASN A 384 13.92 -7.82 -2.12
CA ASN A 384 13.88 -6.53 -1.43
C ASN A 384 13.36 -6.69 0.00
N ASP A 385 13.90 -5.88 0.89
CA ASP A 385 13.46 -5.77 2.26
C ASP A 385 13.39 -4.31 2.71
N TRP A 386 13.31 -4.08 4.02
CA TRP A 386 13.17 -2.74 4.59
C TRP A 386 14.46 -1.91 4.54
N TYR A 387 15.60 -2.54 4.28
CA TYR A 387 16.91 -1.90 4.23
C TYR A 387 17.43 -1.88 2.79
N ILE A 388 17.18 -2.91 1.99
CA ILE A 388 17.71 -3.03 0.62
C ILE A 388 16.57 -3.06 -0.38
N ASN A 389 16.63 -2.15 -1.34
CA ASN A 389 15.72 -2.10 -2.48
C ASN A 389 16.47 -2.06 -3.80
N GLY A 390 15.86 -2.64 -4.84
CA GLY A 390 16.39 -2.66 -6.20
C GLY A 390 16.98 -4.00 -6.63
N ASN A 391 16.69 -5.11 -5.94
CA ASN A 391 17.04 -6.44 -6.44
C ASN A 391 16.46 -6.65 -7.84
N GLY A 392 17.27 -7.18 -8.74
CA GLY A 392 16.97 -7.29 -10.17
C GLY A 392 17.09 -6.01 -10.96
N SER A 393 17.74 -4.99 -10.40
CA SER A 393 18.10 -3.75 -11.08
C SER A 393 19.62 -3.56 -11.06
N THR A 394 20.12 -2.70 -11.94
CA THR A 394 21.51 -2.24 -11.93
C THR A 394 21.79 -1.25 -10.80
N CYS A 395 20.76 -0.70 -10.16
CA CYS A 395 20.90 0.26 -9.08
C CYS A 395 20.21 -0.26 -7.82
N LEU A 396 21.00 -0.47 -6.78
CA LEU A 396 20.55 -0.84 -5.44
C LEU A 396 20.61 0.34 -4.49
N THR A 397 19.66 0.38 -3.58
CA THR A 397 19.58 1.37 -2.50
C THR A 397 19.61 0.65 -1.16
N VAL A 398 20.45 1.14 -0.24
CA VAL A 398 20.55 0.68 1.15
C VAL A 398 20.11 1.82 2.07
N ASP A 399 18.96 1.69 2.72
CA ASP A 399 18.43 2.63 3.71
C ASP A 399 19.07 2.35 5.09
N LEU A 400 19.76 3.34 5.64
CA LEU A 400 20.39 3.27 6.97
C LEU A 400 19.40 3.58 8.11
N GLN A 401 18.17 3.98 7.76
CA GLN A 401 17.03 4.27 8.63
C GLN A 401 17.36 5.24 9.79
N PHE A 402 17.64 4.67 10.97
CA PHE A 402 17.81 5.33 12.25
C PHE A 402 19.25 5.30 12.75
N VAL A 403 20.22 4.94 11.91
CA VAL A 403 21.65 5.08 12.21
C VAL A 403 22.09 6.48 11.74
N PRO A 404 22.02 7.53 12.59
CA PRO A 404 22.43 8.85 12.15
C PRO A 404 23.95 8.85 11.96
N LEU A 405 24.40 9.20 10.76
CA LEU A 405 25.80 9.53 10.54
C LEU A 405 26.04 10.94 11.11
N GLU A 406 27.00 11.06 12.02
CA GLU A 406 27.30 12.28 12.76
C GLU A 406 28.27 13.19 11.98
N SER A 407 28.12 14.51 12.16
CA SER A 407 29.06 15.50 11.67
C SER A 407 30.44 15.36 12.30
N GLY A 408 31.50 15.66 11.56
CA GLY A 408 32.89 15.58 12.02
C GLY A 408 33.48 14.17 12.01
N LYS A 409 32.84 13.23 11.31
CA LYS A 409 33.21 11.81 11.26
C LYS A 409 33.49 11.36 9.84
N THR A 410 34.35 10.36 9.72
CA THR A 410 34.61 9.64 8.48
C THR A 410 34.01 8.25 8.58
N TYR A 411 33.36 7.81 7.51
CA TYR A 411 32.75 6.50 7.40
C TYR A 411 33.34 5.70 6.24
N TYR A 412 33.31 4.38 6.36
CA TYR A 412 33.65 3.48 5.26
C TYR A 412 32.68 2.29 5.20
N VAL A 413 32.48 1.78 4.00
CA VAL A 413 31.54 0.69 3.70
C VAL A 413 32.34 -0.55 3.27
N LEU A 414 32.02 -1.70 3.87
CA LEU A 414 32.54 -3.00 3.48
C LEU A 414 31.40 -3.89 2.97
N ILE A 415 31.70 -4.76 2.02
CA ILE A 415 30.73 -5.68 1.41
C ILE A 415 31.40 -7.05 1.34
N ASP A 416 30.74 -8.08 1.86
CA ASP A 416 31.28 -9.44 1.75
C ASP A 416 31.40 -9.89 0.29
N GLU A 417 32.43 -10.68 -0.02
CA GLU A 417 32.57 -11.33 -1.32
C GLU A 417 31.36 -12.23 -1.62
N GLY A 418 30.75 -12.03 -2.79
CA GLY A 418 29.54 -12.71 -3.23
C GLY A 418 28.26 -12.26 -2.54
N ALA A 419 28.26 -11.13 -1.83
CA ALA A 419 27.06 -10.58 -1.22
C ALA A 419 26.00 -10.15 -2.26
N PHE A 420 26.46 -9.71 -3.43
CA PHE A 420 25.63 -9.49 -4.60
C PHE A 420 26.06 -10.46 -5.70
N ILE A 421 25.09 -11.03 -6.41
CA ILE A 421 25.29 -11.91 -7.55
C ILE A 421 24.53 -11.38 -8.76
N ASP A 422 25.02 -11.67 -9.96
CA ASP A 422 24.21 -11.56 -11.17
C ASP A 422 23.18 -12.71 -11.23
N TRP A 423 22.51 -12.84 -12.38
CA TRP A 423 21.50 -13.88 -12.56
C TRP A 423 22.06 -15.29 -12.72
N VAL A 424 23.23 -15.44 -13.35
CA VAL A 424 23.86 -16.76 -13.57
C VAL A 424 24.64 -17.23 -12.34
N GLY A 425 24.82 -16.35 -11.35
CA GLY A 425 25.40 -16.63 -10.05
C GLY A 425 26.83 -16.15 -9.87
N ASN A 426 27.39 -15.33 -10.76
CA ASN A 426 28.70 -14.75 -10.52
C ASN A 426 28.61 -13.71 -9.40
N GLY A 427 29.47 -13.84 -8.41
CA GLY A 427 29.46 -13.00 -7.22
C GLY A 427 30.35 -11.77 -7.34
N HIS A 428 29.82 -10.59 -7.02
CA HIS A 428 30.62 -9.37 -6.85
C HIS A 428 31.80 -9.65 -5.89
N PRO A 429 33.04 -9.26 -6.22
CA PRO A 429 34.24 -9.56 -5.42
C PRO A 429 34.23 -9.05 -3.97
N GLY A 430 33.32 -8.14 -3.65
CA GLY A 430 33.16 -7.51 -2.34
C GLY A 430 34.02 -6.24 -2.20
N ILE A 431 33.92 -5.61 -1.05
CA ILE A 431 34.75 -4.47 -0.63
C ILE A 431 35.31 -4.82 0.75
N SER A 432 36.61 -5.10 0.83
CA SER A 432 37.28 -5.48 2.08
C SER A 432 38.32 -4.47 2.57
N ASP A 433 38.77 -3.56 1.71
CA ASP A 433 39.66 -2.44 2.08
C ASP A 433 38.82 -1.21 2.41
N SER A 434 38.98 -0.69 3.64
CA SER A 434 38.31 0.51 4.15
C SER A 434 38.62 1.79 3.37
N ASN A 435 39.60 1.76 2.47
CA ASN A 435 39.93 2.86 1.58
C ASN A 435 39.25 2.79 0.22
N THR A 436 38.39 1.81 -0.05
CA THR A 436 37.74 1.66 -1.36
C THR A 436 36.45 2.49 -1.45
N TRP A 437 35.63 2.44 -0.40
CA TRP A 437 34.40 3.24 -0.29
C TRP A 437 34.37 3.93 1.07
N ARG A 438 34.83 5.18 1.09
CA ARG A 438 34.87 6.03 2.29
C ARG A 438 34.42 7.44 1.96
N PHE A 439 33.82 8.12 2.93
CA PHE A 439 33.36 9.50 2.81
C PHE A 439 33.37 10.18 4.19
N THR A 440 33.31 11.50 4.23
CA THR A 440 33.40 12.29 5.46
C THR A 440 32.25 13.29 5.55
N ILE A 441 31.65 13.42 6.73
CA ILE A 441 30.76 14.53 7.07
C ILE A 441 31.60 15.52 7.87
N GLU A 442 31.75 16.74 7.38
CA GLU A 442 32.59 17.74 8.04
C GLU A 442 31.99 18.17 9.39
N ALA A 443 32.83 18.74 10.26
CA ALA A 443 32.37 19.36 11.49
C ALA A 443 32.16 20.86 11.26
N ASP A 444 31.04 21.38 11.73
CA ASP A 444 30.86 22.83 11.82
C ASP A 444 31.65 23.35 13.02
N THR A 445 32.51 24.33 12.78
CA THR A 445 33.36 24.93 13.82
C THR A 445 33.20 26.43 13.93
N GLN A 446 32.36 27.02 13.09
CA GLN A 446 32.19 28.46 13.05
C GLN A 446 30.94 28.85 13.85
N PRO A 447 31.07 29.70 14.89
CA PRO A 447 29.90 30.12 15.64
C PRO A 447 29.05 31.13 14.86
N PRO A 448 27.74 31.22 15.15
CA PRO A 448 26.88 32.25 14.59
C PRO A 448 27.36 33.67 14.94
N THR A 449 26.88 34.66 14.18
CA THR A 449 27.07 36.07 14.55
C THR A 449 26.36 36.40 15.87
N ALA A 450 26.96 37.26 16.71
CA ALA A 450 26.33 37.70 17.95
C ALA A 450 24.98 38.42 17.71
N PRO A 451 23.94 38.16 18.52
CA PRO A 451 22.67 38.86 18.40
C PRO A 451 22.84 40.37 18.59
N ALA A 452 22.28 41.16 17.68
CA ALA A 452 22.40 42.62 17.72
C ALA A 452 21.15 43.28 18.33
N ASN A 453 21.32 44.51 18.84
CA ASN A 453 20.22 45.36 19.30
C ASN A 453 19.31 44.70 20.36
N LEU A 454 19.89 43.98 21.33
CA LEU A 454 19.14 43.51 22.48
C LEU A 454 18.53 44.71 23.21
N GLN A 455 17.22 44.66 23.41
CA GLN A 455 16.44 45.71 24.07
C GLN A 455 15.28 45.13 24.88
N CYS A 456 14.83 45.90 25.88
CA CYS A 456 13.62 45.61 26.64
C CYS A 456 12.45 46.37 26.01
N THR A 457 11.48 45.67 25.46
CA THR A 457 10.31 46.28 24.79
C THR A 457 9.12 46.46 25.73
N TYR A 458 9.04 45.65 26.78
CA TYR A 458 8.00 45.75 27.80
C TYR A 458 8.51 45.30 29.17
N LYS A 459 8.04 45.96 30.23
CA LYS A 459 8.28 45.53 31.62
C LYS A 459 7.14 45.96 32.55
N ASN A 460 6.90 45.17 33.58
CA ASN A 460 6.05 45.53 34.72
C ASN A 460 6.71 45.06 36.03
N SER A 461 5.95 44.86 37.11
CA SER A 461 6.48 44.45 38.41
C SER A 461 6.93 42.98 38.49
N GLY A 462 6.58 42.13 37.53
CA GLY A 462 6.91 40.69 37.56
C GLY A 462 7.20 40.05 36.20
N LYS A 463 7.28 40.85 35.12
CA LYS A 463 7.49 40.41 33.74
C LYS A 463 8.42 41.40 33.01
N ILE A 464 9.31 40.85 32.19
CA ILE A 464 10.18 41.58 31.26
C ILE A 464 10.06 40.91 29.89
N VAL A 465 10.00 41.68 28.81
CA VAL A 465 10.04 41.17 27.43
C VAL A 465 11.27 41.73 26.73
N LEU A 466 12.11 40.82 26.25
CA LEU A 466 13.34 41.10 25.52
C LEU A 466 13.10 40.91 24.01
N GLN A 467 13.77 41.72 23.20
CA GLN A 467 13.82 41.58 21.75
C GLN A 467 15.23 41.89 21.25
N TRP A 468 15.65 41.21 20.18
CA TRP A 468 16.91 41.45 19.47
C TRP A 468 16.73 41.26 17.96
N GLU A 469 17.76 41.55 17.16
CA GLU A 469 17.81 41.26 15.73
C GLU A 469 18.37 39.86 15.46
N PRO A 470 17.91 39.17 14.40
CA PRO A 470 18.33 37.81 14.11
C PRO A 470 19.83 37.71 13.78
N SER A 471 20.45 36.63 14.25
CA SER A 471 21.81 36.21 13.90
C SER A 471 21.83 35.40 12.61
N THR A 472 22.98 35.39 11.93
CA THR A 472 23.28 34.52 10.78
C THR A 472 24.37 33.53 11.11
N ASP A 473 24.33 32.38 10.44
CA ASP A 473 25.31 31.30 10.53
C ASP A 473 25.67 30.82 9.12
N ASP A 474 26.80 30.15 8.94
CA ASP A 474 27.16 29.53 7.66
C ASP A 474 26.34 28.27 7.35
N TYR A 475 25.79 27.60 8.36
CA TYR A 475 25.00 26.38 8.20
C TYR A 475 23.71 26.38 9.04
N GLY A 476 22.57 26.54 8.36
CA GLY A 476 21.26 26.23 8.95
C GLY A 476 20.70 27.26 9.95
N PRO A 477 19.65 26.87 10.71
CA PRO A 477 18.93 27.78 11.60
C PRO A 477 19.59 27.97 12.96
N VAL A 478 19.45 29.18 13.51
CA VAL A 478 20.04 29.59 14.80
C VAL A 478 19.00 29.57 15.91
N ARG A 479 19.38 29.10 17.11
CA ARG A 479 18.64 29.29 18.36
C ARG A 479 19.36 30.30 19.27
N TYR A 480 18.67 30.81 20.28
CA TYR A 480 19.22 31.83 21.19
C TYR A 480 19.16 31.36 22.63
N ASN A 481 20.29 31.41 23.33
CA ASN A 481 20.38 31.24 24.78
C ASN A 481 20.27 32.59 25.47
N ILE A 482 19.36 32.70 26.45
CA ILE A 482 19.10 33.92 27.20
C ILE A 482 19.74 33.79 28.57
N TYR A 483 20.52 34.79 28.95
CA TYR A 483 21.14 34.86 30.27
C TYR A 483 20.79 36.16 30.96
N GLY A 484 20.67 36.09 32.28
CA GLY A 484 20.42 37.27 33.09
C GLY A 484 20.97 37.15 34.49
N LYS A 485 20.99 38.27 35.19
CA LYS A 485 21.34 38.34 36.61
C LYS A 485 20.67 39.53 37.28
N GLU A 486 20.46 39.47 38.59
CA GLU A 486 20.17 40.68 39.35
C GLU A 486 21.41 41.58 39.36
N ASP A 487 21.23 42.89 39.46
CA ASP A 487 22.35 43.85 39.51
C ASP A 487 23.30 43.60 40.70
N THR A 488 22.77 42.99 41.75
CA THR A 488 23.50 42.59 42.97
C THR A 488 24.27 41.27 42.81
N ASP A 489 23.97 40.46 41.79
CA ASP A 489 24.62 39.18 41.54
C ASP A 489 25.92 39.35 40.71
N GLU A 490 26.94 38.52 40.98
CA GLU A 490 28.22 38.59 40.25
C GLU A 490 28.11 38.02 38.83
N ASN A 491 27.49 36.84 38.68
CA ASN A 491 27.50 36.06 37.44
C ASN A 491 26.13 36.02 36.76
N PHE A 492 26.14 35.99 35.42
CA PHE A 492 24.97 35.67 34.61
C PHE A 492 24.59 34.20 34.79
N VAL A 493 23.29 33.92 34.83
CA VAL A 493 22.74 32.56 34.85
C VAL A 493 21.92 32.30 33.58
N TYR A 494 21.92 31.05 33.12
CA TYR A 494 21.07 30.61 32.02
C TYR A 494 19.60 30.65 32.45
N ILE A 495 18.78 31.33 31.65
CA ILE A 495 17.35 31.49 31.89
C ILE A 495 16.55 30.49 31.06
N GLY A 496 16.94 30.30 29.80
CA GLY A 496 16.23 29.49 28.81
C GLY A 496 16.66 29.85 27.39
N ASP A 497 16.07 29.15 26.43
CA ASP A 497 16.35 29.31 25.00
C ASP A 497 15.08 29.57 24.17
N THR A 498 15.27 30.08 22.95
CA THR A 498 14.20 30.21 21.95
C THR A 498 14.76 30.26 20.53
N GLN A 499 13.96 29.88 19.54
CA GLN A 499 14.24 30.13 18.12
C GLN A 499 13.69 31.49 17.65
N SER A 500 12.88 32.17 18.47
CA SER A 500 12.35 33.50 18.18
C SER A 500 13.37 34.59 18.53
N THR A 501 13.21 35.78 17.97
CA THR A 501 14.01 36.97 18.34
C THR A 501 13.38 37.77 19.50
N THR A 502 12.45 37.16 20.22
CA THR A 502 11.78 37.72 21.40
C THR A 502 11.72 36.70 22.52
N TYR A 503 11.84 37.16 23.77
CA TYR A 503 11.74 36.29 24.94
C TYR A 503 10.97 36.97 26.08
N THR A 504 9.98 36.28 26.62
CA THR A 504 9.21 36.75 27.78
C THR A 504 9.72 36.09 29.06
N LEU A 505 10.14 36.93 29.99
CA LEU A 505 10.77 36.55 31.25
C LEU A 505 9.83 36.81 32.43
N VAL A 506 9.54 35.77 33.21
CA VAL A 506 8.83 35.85 34.50
C VAL A 506 9.66 35.28 35.66
N LYS A 507 10.75 34.57 35.33
CA LYS A 507 11.69 33.94 36.24
C LYS A 507 13.12 34.20 35.79
N LEU A 508 14.01 34.46 36.73
CA LEU A 508 15.45 34.52 36.50
C LEU A 508 16.09 33.11 36.57
N SER A 509 15.52 32.21 37.36
CA SER A 509 15.92 30.80 37.47
C SER A 509 14.72 29.95 37.92
N SER A 510 14.88 28.63 37.99
CA SER A 510 13.81 27.70 38.42
C SER A 510 13.11 28.12 39.73
N GLU A 511 13.87 28.69 40.67
CA GLU A 511 13.42 29.07 42.01
C GLU A 511 13.24 30.58 42.23
N ARG A 512 13.70 31.44 41.29
CA ARG A 512 13.70 32.90 41.47
C ARG A 512 12.82 33.58 40.44
N TYR A 513 11.68 34.12 40.90
CA TYR A 513 10.82 34.99 40.09
C TYR A 513 11.42 36.38 39.92
N ILE A 514 10.97 37.08 38.89
CA ILE A 514 11.27 38.49 38.70
C ILE A 514 10.53 39.30 39.77
N SER A 515 11.28 40.09 40.54
CA SER A 515 10.78 40.87 41.65
C SER A 515 10.47 42.32 41.24
N PRO A 516 9.48 42.98 41.86
CA PRO A 516 9.19 44.38 41.64
C PRO A 516 10.30 45.31 42.10
N SER A 517 10.46 46.47 41.44
CA SER A 517 11.46 47.48 41.75
C SER A 517 12.91 46.96 41.82
N THR A 518 13.21 45.90 41.08
CA THR A 518 14.51 45.23 41.05
C THR A 518 15.17 45.42 39.70
N THR A 519 16.47 45.72 39.68
CA THR A 519 17.27 45.88 38.47
C THR A 519 17.90 44.56 38.06
N TYR A 520 17.73 44.18 36.79
CA TYR A 520 18.31 43.00 36.17
C TYR A 520 19.16 43.39 34.97
N ASN A 521 20.20 42.60 34.69
CA ASN A 521 21.03 42.73 33.50
C ASN A 521 20.85 41.50 32.60
N PHE A 522 20.83 41.71 31.27
CA PHE A 522 20.62 40.63 30.29
C PHE A 522 21.65 40.64 29.16
N ILE A 523 21.95 39.44 28.68
CA ILE A 523 22.68 39.14 27.44
C ILE A 523 21.99 37.98 26.72
N VAL A 524 22.17 37.93 25.40
CA VAL A 524 21.71 36.82 24.57
C VAL A 524 22.88 36.33 23.73
N LYS A 525 22.97 35.02 23.53
CA LYS A 525 23.94 34.40 22.64
C LYS A 525 23.21 33.52 21.62
N ALA A 526 23.68 33.53 20.38
CA ALA A 526 23.20 32.64 19.33
C ALA A 526 23.93 31.29 19.40
N VAL A 527 23.26 30.21 19.03
CA VAL A 527 23.79 28.85 18.96
C VAL A 527 23.30 28.19 17.68
N ASP A 528 24.20 27.55 16.93
CA ASP A 528 23.88 26.81 15.72
C ASP A 528 23.34 25.38 16.01
N GLY A 529 23.17 24.59 14.94
CA GLY A 529 22.79 23.18 15.03
C GLY A 529 23.88 22.28 15.64
N SER A 530 25.14 22.65 15.49
CA SER A 530 26.33 21.89 15.89
C SER A 530 26.78 22.20 17.33
N GLY A 531 26.16 23.19 17.97
CA GLY A 531 26.44 23.62 19.33
C GLY A 531 27.48 24.73 19.46
N ASN A 532 27.96 25.35 18.38
CA ASN A 532 28.85 26.50 18.50
C ASN A 532 28.06 27.72 18.98
N GLU A 533 28.59 28.42 19.97
CA GLU A 533 27.93 29.57 20.61
C GLU A 533 28.63 30.87 20.22
N SER A 534 27.85 31.89 19.87
CA SER A 534 28.35 33.21 19.49
C SER A 534 28.96 33.98 20.68
N GLU A 535 29.63 35.08 20.36
CA GLU A 535 29.90 36.15 21.33
C GLU A 535 28.59 36.71 21.92
N GLU A 536 28.71 37.40 23.07
CA GLU A 536 27.55 38.03 23.74
C GLU A 536 26.95 39.16 22.89
N SER A 537 25.62 39.32 22.94
CA SER A 537 24.94 40.53 22.51
C SER A 537 25.42 41.76 23.30
N ASN A 538 24.93 42.95 22.92
CA ASN A 538 25.01 44.10 23.83
C ASN A 538 24.30 43.79 25.16
N ARG A 539 24.84 44.33 26.27
CA ARG A 539 24.25 44.21 27.61
C ARG A 539 23.20 45.29 27.82
N ILE A 540 22.06 44.91 28.41
CA ILE A 540 21.03 45.87 28.84
C ILE A 540 20.76 45.76 30.34
N SER A 541 20.35 46.87 30.95
CA SER A 541 19.93 46.95 32.36
C SER A 541 18.47 47.38 32.44
N VAL A 542 17.65 46.62 33.18
CA VAL A 542 16.20 46.76 33.22
C VAL A 542 15.73 46.74 34.68
N THR A 543 15.22 47.86 35.18
CA THR A 543 14.53 47.93 36.47
C THR A 543 13.04 47.68 36.31
N THR A 544 12.49 46.65 36.97
CA THR A 544 11.05 46.34 36.99
C THR A 544 10.25 47.45 37.67
N SER A 545 8.97 47.53 37.34
CA SER A 545 8.08 48.52 37.94
C SER A 545 7.77 48.19 39.40
N SER A 546 7.32 49.18 40.16
CA SER A 546 6.74 48.96 41.48
C SER A 546 5.49 48.06 41.37
N PRO A 547 5.17 47.25 42.40
CA PRO A 547 3.97 46.43 42.38
C PRO A 547 2.72 47.32 42.29
N PRO A 548 1.66 46.86 41.60
CA PRO A 548 0.40 47.60 41.55
C PRO A 548 -0.12 47.81 42.97
N GLN A 549 -0.56 49.04 43.27
CA GLN A 549 -1.22 49.34 44.53
C GLN A 549 -2.65 48.81 44.44
N LEU A 550 -2.90 47.64 45.03
CA LEU A 550 -4.24 47.06 45.10
C LEU A 550 -5.04 47.79 46.19
N HIS A 551 -6.13 48.43 45.78
CA HIS A 551 -7.16 48.93 46.69
C HIS A 551 -8.29 47.90 46.74
N TRP A 552 -8.44 47.24 47.88
CA TRP A 552 -9.55 46.32 48.12
C TRP A 552 -10.76 47.13 48.60
N GLU A 553 -11.84 47.07 47.83
CA GLU A 553 -13.13 47.64 48.22
C GLU A 553 -14.15 46.51 48.29
N GLU A 554 -14.85 46.40 49.43
CA GLU A 554 -15.95 45.45 49.60
C GLU A 554 -17.26 46.11 49.18
N SER A 555 -18.03 45.43 48.34
CA SER A 555 -19.39 45.84 47.97
C SER A 555 -20.35 44.69 48.21
N PHE A 556 -21.51 45.00 48.78
CA PHE A 556 -22.54 44.00 49.09
C PHE A 556 -23.55 43.93 47.95
N ILE A 557 -23.77 42.72 47.43
CA ILE A 557 -24.87 42.43 46.52
C ILE A 557 -26.14 42.21 47.37
N GLU A 558 -26.87 43.28 47.67
CA GLU A 558 -28.17 43.16 48.35
C GLU A 558 -29.29 43.00 47.30
N ILE A 559 -29.61 41.76 46.92
CA ILE A 559 -30.85 41.48 46.18
C ILE A 559 -31.95 41.21 47.18
N PHE A 560 -32.89 42.14 47.30
CA PHE A 560 -34.11 41.96 48.07
C PHE A 560 -35.12 41.13 47.28
N GLU A 561 -35.07 39.80 47.38
CA GLU A 561 -36.22 38.94 47.02
C GLU A 561 -36.92 38.44 48.30
N PRO A 562 -38.07 39.00 48.68
CA PRO A 562 -38.80 38.53 49.83
C PRO A 562 -39.33 37.10 49.56
N GLY A 563 -38.65 36.09 50.14
CA GLY A 563 -39.14 34.71 50.23
C GLY A 563 -38.46 33.65 49.35
N GLY A 564 -37.34 33.94 48.69
CA GLY A 564 -36.57 32.97 47.90
C GLY A 564 -35.41 32.29 48.66
N PRO A 565 -34.94 31.10 48.21
CA PRO A 565 -33.68 30.49 48.69
C PRO A 565 -32.45 31.37 48.42
N SER A 566 -31.41 31.23 49.25
CA SER A 566 -30.18 32.04 49.20
C SER A 566 -29.45 31.90 47.85
N PRO A 567 -29.22 32.99 47.09
CA PRO A 567 -28.52 32.91 45.81
C PRO A 567 -27.01 32.72 45.99
N TRP A 568 -26.40 31.88 45.13
CA TRP A 568 -24.94 31.80 44.97
C TRP A 568 -24.55 32.35 43.58
N TYR A 569 -23.48 33.13 43.54
CA TYR A 569 -22.90 33.64 42.28
C TYR A 569 -21.60 32.89 42.00
N HIS A 570 -21.42 32.50 40.74
CA HIS A 570 -20.36 31.60 40.29
C HIS A 570 -19.39 32.29 39.34
N GLY A 571 -19.88 33.17 38.47
CA GLY A 571 -19.10 33.84 37.45
C GLY A 571 -19.24 35.35 37.50
N PHE A 572 -18.19 36.04 37.07
CA PHE A 572 -18.11 37.49 37.03
C PHE A 572 -17.32 37.95 35.81
N THR A 573 -17.76 39.01 35.14
CA THR A 573 -17.00 39.65 34.07
C THR A 573 -17.25 41.15 34.05
N TYR A 574 -16.37 41.89 33.36
CA TYR A 574 -16.58 43.28 33.02
C TYR A 574 -16.66 43.42 31.50
N GLY A 575 -17.71 44.06 31.01
CA GLY A 575 -17.98 44.18 29.58
C GLY A 575 -18.98 45.28 29.32
N ASP A 576 -18.92 45.89 28.13
CA ASP A 576 -19.84 46.98 27.73
C ASP A 576 -19.92 48.17 28.70
N GLY A 577 -18.86 48.39 29.49
CA GLY A 577 -18.84 49.44 30.50
C GLY A 577 -19.46 49.07 31.85
N GLU A 578 -19.99 47.85 32.01
CA GLU A 578 -20.68 47.37 33.20
C GLU A 578 -20.07 46.06 33.73
N TYR A 579 -20.33 45.78 35.00
CA TYR A 579 -19.97 44.54 35.68
C TYR A 579 -21.15 43.59 35.65
N TYR A 580 -20.87 42.32 35.35
CA TYR A 580 -21.88 41.29 35.26
C TYR A 580 -21.56 40.14 36.21
N ALA A 581 -22.59 39.62 36.87
CA ALA A 581 -22.48 38.46 37.74
C ALA A 581 -23.57 37.44 37.40
N VAL A 582 -23.20 36.16 37.41
CA VAL A 582 -24.11 35.05 37.08
C VAL A 582 -24.14 34.02 38.20
N GLY A 583 -25.26 33.33 38.35
CA GLY A 583 -25.42 32.41 39.47
C GLY A 583 -26.64 31.49 39.41
N THR A 584 -27.05 31.05 40.60
CA THR A 584 -28.23 30.19 40.80
C THR A 584 -29.50 30.77 40.18
N TYR A 585 -30.45 29.90 39.83
CA TYR A 585 -31.74 30.29 39.21
C TYR A 585 -31.60 31.02 37.88
N ARG A 586 -30.51 30.74 37.14
CA ARG A 586 -30.15 31.43 35.90
C ARG A 586 -30.11 32.95 36.04
N THR A 587 -29.71 33.41 37.22
CA THR A 587 -29.67 34.85 37.52
C THR A 587 -28.53 35.49 36.75
N ILE A 588 -28.83 36.58 36.07
CA ILE A 588 -27.84 37.48 35.47
C ILE A 588 -28.06 38.87 36.05
N LEU A 589 -27.00 39.45 36.61
CA LEU A 589 -27.01 40.76 37.23
C LEU A 589 -26.06 41.70 36.49
N SER A 590 -26.38 42.99 36.48
CA SER A 590 -25.50 44.06 35.99
C SER A 590 -25.32 45.19 37.02
N ASN A 591 -24.16 45.84 36.98
CA ASN A 591 -23.83 46.98 37.84
C ASN A 591 -22.82 47.91 37.14
N ASN A 592 -22.97 49.23 37.29
CA ASN A 592 -22.21 50.19 36.49
C ASN A 592 -21.05 50.84 37.25
N ASP A 593 -20.95 50.62 38.57
CA ASP A 593 -20.00 51.35 39.42
C ASP A 593 -19.37 50.50 40.54
N LEU A 594 -19.76 49.22 40.70
CA LEU A 594 -19.45 48.25 41.77
C LEU A 594 -19.72 48.72 43.21
N ILE A 595 -19.45 49.97 43.53
CA ILE A 595 -19.24 50.53 44.87
C ILE A 595 -20.47 51.33 45.31
N ASN A 596 -21.06 52.15 44.42
CA ASN A 596 -22.12 53.11 44.80
C ASN A 596 -23.53 52.78 44.29
N THR A 597 -23.71 51.68 43.53
CA THR A 597 -25.00 51.36 42.91
C THR A 597 -25.44 49.93 43.23
N PHE A 598 -26.75 49.71 43.32
CA PHE A 598 -27.33 48.38 43.49
C PHE A 598 -27.21 47.58 42.19
N TRP A 599 -27.05 46.26 42.32
CA TRP A 599 -27.06 45.34 41.19
C TRP A 599 -28.48 45.21 40.61
N ASN A 600 -28.60 45.37 39.29
CA ASN A 600 -29.84 45.21 38.56
C ASN A 600 -29.97 43.78 38.05
N ARG A 601 -31.14 43.16 38.20
CA ARG A 601 -31.41 41.86 37.58
C ARG A 601 -31.79 42.05 36.12
N GLU A 602 -30.99 41.50 35.22
CA GLU A 602 -31.27 41.51 33.79
C GLU A 602 -32.07 40.29 33.34
N TYR A 603 -31.86 39.14 33.99
CA TYR A 603 -32.49 37.88 33.62
C TYR A 603 -32.71 36.98 34.86
N GLY A 604 -33.73 36.12 34.79
CA GLY A 604 -33.98 35.05 35.77
C GLY A 604 -35.46 34.82 36.09
N PRO A 605 -36.22 34.11 35.23
CA PRO A 605 -37.54 33.61 35.59
C PRO A 605 -37.45 32.12 35.99
N LEU A 606 -37.97 31.79 37.18
CA LEU A 606 -38.30 30.44 37.69
C LEU A 606 -37.22 29.71 38.52
N GLN A 607 -37.65 29.25 39.70
CA GLN A 607 -36.93 28.29 40.54
C GLN A 607 -37.02 26.90 39.88
N LEU A 608 -35.92 26.14 39.85
CA LEU A 608 -35.73 24.72 39.42
C LEU A 608 -34.76 24.48 38.25
N GLU A 609 -34.26 25.52 37.59
CA GLU A 609 -33.30 25.39 36.47
C GLU A 609 -31.82 25.43 36.94
N PRO A 610 -30.86 24.81 36.21
CA PRO A 610 -29.45 24.76 36.59
C PRO A 610 -28.82 26.16 36.65
N ALA A 611 -27.82 26.33 37.54
CA ALA A 611 -27.13 27.59 37.75
C ALA A 611 -26.26 27.98 36.54
N LEU A 612 -26.17 29.29 36.28
CA LEU A 612 -25.13 29.83 35.40
C LEU A 612 -23.81 29.84 36.15
N LYS A 613 -22.77 29.33 35.51
CA LYS A 613 -21.47 29.04 36.11
C LYS A 613 -20.42 30.08 35.79
N ALA A 614 -20.39 30.54 34.54
CA ALA A 614 -19.39 31.48 34.06
C ALA A 614 -19.97 32.44 33.03
N ILE A 615 -19.29 33.57 32.84
CA ILE A 615 -19.67 34.61 31.88
C ILE A 615 -18.41 35.26 31.31
N ALA A 616 -18.40 35.48 30.01
CA ALA A 616 -17.32 36.14 29.29
C ALA A 616 -17.86 37.29 28.43
N TYR A 617 -16.99 38.25 28.13
CA TYR A 617 -17.28 39.37 27.24
C TYR A 617 -16.21 39.48 26.16
N SER A 618 -16.64 39.55 24.91
CA SER A 618 -15.78 39.91 23.77
C SER A 618 -16.61 40.35 22.57
N ASN A 619 -16.02 41.07 21.62
CA ASN A 619 -16.68 41.53 20.39
C ASN A 619 -18.05 42.21 20.61
N GLY A 620 -18.20 43.00 21.69
CA GLY A 620 -19.48 43.68 21.99
C GLY A 620 -20.60 42.72 22.43
N ARG A 621 -20.25 41.52 22.91
CA ARG A 621 -21.20 40.49 23.30
C ARG A 621 -20.82 39.87 24.64
N LEU A 622 -21.83 39.74 25.49
CA LEU A 622 -21.79 38.95 26.72
C LEU A 622 -22.30 37.55 26.44
N VAL A 623 -21.63 36.55 27.01
CA VAL A 623 -21.97 35.14 26.88
C VAL A 623 -21.86 34.47 28.24
N ALA A 624 -22.97 34.01 28.78
CA ALA A 624 -23.07 33.31 30.06
C ALA A 624 -23.44 31.84 29.84
N VAL A 625 -22.75 30.93 30.52
CA VAL A 625 -22.93 29.48 30.36
C VAL A 625 -23.29 28.82 31.70
N GLY A 626 -24.02 27.72 31.62
CA GLY A 626 -24.25 26.83 32.77
C GLY A 626 -25.32 25.79 32.49
N GLY A 627 -25.06 24.55 32.91
CA GLY A 627 -25.88 23.41 32.49
C GLY A 627 -25.86 23.29 30.96
N SER A 628 -27.03 23.08 30.35
CA SER A 628 -27.14 22.88 28.89
C SER A 628 -27.48 24.13 28.08
N SER A 629 -27.43 25.30 28.69
CA SER A 629 -27.88 26.55 28.06
C SER A 629 -26.73 27.56 27.97
N VAL A 630 -26.68 28.28 26.86
CA VAL A 630 -25.85 29.46 26.67
C VAL A 630 -26.75 30.67 26.51
N TYR A 631 -26.51 31.70 27.31
CA TYR A 631 -27.20 32.97 27.23
C TYR A 631 -26.27 33.99 26.60
N SER A 632 -26.73 34.73 25.59
CA SER A 632 -25.92 35.80 25.02
C SER A 632 -26.72 37.06 24.74
N LYS A 633 -26.04 38.19 24.84
CA LYS A 633 -26.58 39.54 24.65
C LYS A 633 -25.53 40.40 23.96
N ILE A 634 -25.92 41.09 22.89
CA ILE A 634 -25.13 42.20 22.34
C ILE A 634 -25.27 43.43 23.25
N SER A 635 -24.24 44.27 23.31
CA SER A 635 -24.27 45.56 24.00
C SER A 635 -25.58 46.33 23.75
N GLY A 636 -26.31 46.67 24.81
CA GLY A 636 -27.63 47.34 24.74
C GLY A 636 -28.82 46.51 24.21
N GLY A 637 -28.62 45.24 23.86
CA GLY A 637 -29.66 44.30 23.37
C GLY A 637 -30.38 43.53 24.47
N ALA A 638 -31.19 42.54 24.07
CA ALA A 638 -31.85 41.60 24.99
C ALA A 638 -31.08 40.27 25.08
N TRP A 639 -31.20 39.58 26.21
CA TRP A 639 -30.67 38.22 26.37
C TRP A 639 -31.42 37.22 25.49
N THR A 640 -30.65 36.39 24.81
CA THR A 640 -31.11 35.28 23.97
C THR A 640 -30.51 33.98 24.49
N VAL A 641 -31.16 32.85 24.23
CA VAL A 641 -30.70 31.52 24.67
C VAL A 641 -30.41 30.63 23.46
N SER A 642 -29.29 29.91 23.51
CA SER A 642 -28.95 28.82 22.61
C SER A 642 -28.58 27.56 23.40
N TYR A 643 -28.59 26.42 22.70
CA TYR A 643 -28.42 25.09 23.30
C TYR A 643 -27.38 24.30 22.49
N PRO A 644 -26.08 24.38 22.86
CA PRO A 644 -25.04 23.57 22.22
C PRO A 644 -25.37 22.08 22.27
N GLY A 645 -25.00 21.33 21.22
CA GLY A 645 -25.22 19.89 21.15
C GLY A 645 -26.69 19.46 21.23
N SER A 646 -27.64 20.31 20.83
CA SER A 646 -29.09 20.08 21.04
C SER A 646 -29.52 20.01 22.51
N GLY A 647 -28.78 20.66 23.41
CA GLY A 647 -29.11 20.76 24.84
C GLY A 647 -28.61 19.60 25.71
N ILE A 648 -27.68 18.79 25.20
CA ILE A 648 -27.00 17.73 25.97
C ILE A 648 -25.79 18.25 26.76
N ALA A 649 -25.31 19.45 26.42
CA ALA A 649 -24.10 20.01 27.00
C ALA A 649 -24.23 20.25 28.51
N ALA A 650 -23.11 20.18 29.22
CA ALA A 650 -23.06 20.42 30.67
C ALA A 650 -21.93 21.38 31.00
N LEU A 651 -22.10 22.65 30.64
CA LEU A 651 -21.08 23.69 30.69
C LEU A 651 -20.78 24.15 32.12
N GLU A 652 -19.50 24.27 32.44
CA GLU A 652 -18.97 24.69 33.74
C GLU A 652 -18.18 26.00 33.66
N ASP A 653 -17.50 26.30 32.54
CA ASP A 653 -16.72 27.53 32.42
C ASP A 653 -16.67 28.05 30.97
N ILE A 654 -16.35 29.34 30.81
CA ILE A 654 -16.20 30.01 29.50
C ILE A 654 -15.14 31.10 29.56
N VAL A 655 -14.33 31.18 28.51
CA VAL A 655 -13.39 32.28 28.27
C VAL A 655 -13.58 32.86 26.88
N ALA A 656 -13.22 34.14 26.71
CA ALA A 656 -13.07 34.76 25.40
C ALA A 656 -11.60 35.09 25.14
N GLY A 657 -11.11 34.74 23.95
CA GLY A 657 -9.70 34.93 23.58
C GLY A 657 -9.52 35.06 22.08
N ARG A 658 -8.28 35.24 21.62
CA ARG A 658 -7.97 35.40 20.20
C ARG A 658 -7.52 34.09 19.57
N ASP A 659 -8.16 33.71 18.47
CA ASP A 659 -7.68 32.65 17.59
C ASP A 659 -6.42 33.13 16.85
N LYS A 660 -5.28 32.45 17.05
CA LYS A 660 -4.00 32.83 16.43
C LYS A 660 -3.96 32.62 14.91
N GLU A 661 -4.82 31.77 14.37
CA GLU A 661 -4.84 31.48 12.93
C GLU A 661 -5.61 32.55 12.17
N THR A 662 -6.77 32.94 12.69
CA THR A 662 -7.66 33.91 12.04
C THR A 662 -7.49 35.34 12.54
N GLY A 663 -6.94 35.52 13.74
CA GLY A 663 -6.84 36.80 14.43
C GLY A 663 -8.16 37.29 15.04
N ASN A 664 -9.24 36.53 14.89
CA ASN A 664 -10.57 36.87 15.41
C ASN A 664 -10.70 36.50 16.89
N ASP A 665 -11.51 37.27 17.63
CA ASP A 665 -11.87 36.86 18.98
C ASP A 665 -12.95 35.79 18.94
N ILE A 666 -12.80 34.78 19.80
CA ILE A 666 -13.66 33.61 19.91
C ILE A 666 -14.03 33.36 21.38
N PHE A 667 -15.12 32.63 21.58
CA PHE A 667 -15.52 32.07 22.86
C PHE A 667 -15.19 30.59 22.91
N VAL A 668 -14.66 30.12 24.03
CA VAL A 668 -14.43 28.71 24.32
C VAL A 668 -15.12 28.38 25.63
N ALA A 669 -16.01 27.38 25.61
CA ALA A 669 -16.70 26.89 26.80
C ALA A 669 -16.33 25.43 27.06
N VAL A 670 -16.22 25.07 28.33
CA VAL A 670 -15.86 23.71 28.76
C VAL A 670 -16.88 23.18 29.75
N GLY A 671 -16.98 21.86 29.85
CA GLY A 671 -17.97 21.25 30.73
C GLY A 671 -17.69 19.79 31.12
N ASN A 672 -18.70 19.21 31.78
CA ASN A 672 -18.76 17.78 32.05
C ASN A 672 -19.09 17.01 30.76
N ASN A 673 -18.95 15.68 30.79
CA ASN A 673 -19.24 14.76 29.70
C ASN A 673 -18.34 14.94 28.46
N GLU A 674 -17.04 15.12 28.65
CA GLU A 674 -16.05 15.07 27.55
C GLU A 674 -16.15 16.23 26.54
N GLU A 675 -16.71 17.38 26.95
CA GLU A 675 -17.05 18.45 26.02
C GLU A 675 -16.19 19.71 26.16
N ILE A 676 -15.63 20.15 25.02
CA ILE A 676 -15.09 21.50 24.79
C ILE A 676 -15.83 22.07 23.58
N TRP A 677 -16.36 23.27 23.70
CA TRP A 677 -17.13 23.94 22.66
C TRP A 677 -16.49 25.27 22.29
N TRP A 678 -16.63 25.69 21.04
CA TRP A 678 -16.19 27.01 20.59
C TRP A 678 -17.26 27.74 19.78
N SER A 679 -17.16 29.07 19.74
CA SER A 679 -18.04 29.94 18.97
C SER A 679 -17.35 31.27 18.63
N GLU A 680 -17.43 31.72 17.38
CA GLU A 680 -16.96 33.05 16.97
C GLU A 680 -17.93 34.17 17.38
N ASN A 681 -19.23 33.88 17.43
CA ASN A 681 -20.28 34.89 17.63
C ASN A 681 -21.04 34.75 18.94
N GLY A 682 -20.70 33.76 19.78
CA GLY A 682 -21.35 33.49 21.06
C GLY A 682 -22.77 32.91 20.96
N THR A 683 -23.24 32.56 19.76
CA THR A 683 -24.58 31.99 19.52
C THR A 683 -24.53 30.65 18.80
N ASP A 684 -23.64 30.51 17.82
CA ASP A 684 -23.45 29.29 17.03
C ASP A 684 -22.25 28.53 17.59
N TRP A 685 -22.50 27.34 18.14
CA TRP A 685 -21.51 26.57 18.89
C TRP A 685 -21.15 25.27 18.20
N GLU A 686 -19.86 24.99 18.14
CA GLU A 686 -19.30 23.78 17.55
C GLU A 686 -18.51 22.99 18.60
N LEU A 687 -18.62 21.67 18.55
CA LEU A 687 -17.89 20.77 19.45
C LEU A 687 -16.44 20.61 18.96
N CYS A 688 -15.48 20.83 19.84
CA CYS A 688 -14.08 20.55 19.57
C CYS A 688 -13.81 19.05 19.73
N PRO A 689 -13.14 18.39 18.75
CA PRO A 689 -12.74 17.01 18.92
C PRO A 689 -11.70 16.89 20.05
N LEU A 690 -11.89 15.90 20.92
CA LEU A 690 -10.90 15.60 21.96
C LEU A 690 -9.61 15.04 21.34
N PRO A 691 -8.44 15.32 21.95
CA PRO A 691 -7.17 14.71 21.57
C PRO A 691 -7.26 13.17 21.52
N SER A 692 -6.56 12.57 20.55
CA SER A 692 -6.67 11.13 20.23
C SER A 692 -6.33 10.19 21.38
N ASN A 693 -5.51 10.65 22.34
CA ASN A 693 -5.08 9.90 23.51
C ASN A 693 -6.05 10.00 24.69
N ILE A 694 -7.03 10.91 24.67
CA ILE A 694 -8.06 11.02 25.72
C ILE A 694 -9.50 10.84 25.21
N LYS A 695 -9.72 10.78 23.90
CA LYS A 695 -11.05 10.64 23.27
C LYS A 695 -11.88 9.42 23.70
N ASN A 696 -11.28 8.44 24.37
CA ASN A 696 -11.93 7.20 24.82
C ASN A 696 -12.05 7.14 26.35
N TYR A 697 -11.86 8.26 27.05
CA TYR A 697 -11.92 8.34 28.51
C TYR A 697 -12.99 9.33 28.95
N ASP A 698 -13.64 9.07 30.10
CA ASP A 698 -14.54 10.01 30.76
C ASP A 698 -13.73 11.21 31.29
N CYS A 699 -13.64 12.25 30.47
CA CYS A 699 -12.96 13.50 30.76
C CYS A 699 -13.97 14.54 31.24
N ARG A 700 -13.63 15.28 32.29
CA ARG A 700 -14.41 16.44 32.73
C ARG A 700 -13.53 17.65 32.82
N PHE A 701 -13.96 18.74 32.17
CA PHE A 701 -13.28 20.01 32.19
C PHE A 701 -14.05 20.98 33.07
N TYR A 702 -13.34 21.60 34.02
CA TYR A 702 -13.96 22.46 35.02
C TYR A 702 -13.59 23.93 34.84
N ALA A 703 -12.46 24.23 34.21
CA ALA A 703 -12.03 25.60 33.99
C ALA A 703 -11.26 25.75 32.67
N VAL A 704 -11.41 26.91 32.03
CA VAL A 704 -10.71 27.28 30.80
C VAL A 704 -10.25 28.73 30.89
N GLU A 705 -9.05 29.00 30.38
CA GLU A 705 -8.45 30.33 30.45
C GLU A 705 -7.55 30.57 29.23
N VAL A 706 -7.30 31.83 28.90
CA VAL A 706 -6.46 32.23 27.78
C VAL A 706 -5.41 33.25 28.21
N ASP A 707 -4.23 33.20 27.58
CA ASP A 707 -3.21 34.23 27.76
C ASP A 707 -3.37 35.41 26.80
N GLU A 708 -2.58 36.46 27.04
CA GLU A 708 -2.49 37.65 26.17
C GLU A 708 -2.12 37.34 24.72
N GLN A 709 -1.51 36.18 24.46
CA GLN A 709 -1.07 35.76 23.14
C GLN A 709 -2.15 34.94 22.41
N GLY A 710 -3.21 34.47 23.07
CA GLY A 710 -4.21 33.57 22.50
C GLY A 710 -3.89 32.09 22.66
N ASN A 711 -3.05 31.71 23.63
CA ASN A 711 -2.91 30.31 24.04
C ASN A 711 -3.98 29.98 25.08
N PHE A 712 -4.85 29.02 24.76
CA PHE A 712 -5.90 28.54 25.62
C PHE A 712 -5.42 27.32 26.42
N ILE A 713 -5.83 27.26 27.67
CA ILE A 713 -5.60 26.15 28.60
C ILE A 713 -6.95 25.71 29.14
N ALA A 714 -7.23 24.41 29.11
CA ALA A 714 -8.37 23.79 29.75
C ALA A 714 -7.87 22.76 30.76
N VAL A 715 -8.46 22.79 31.96
CA VAL A 715 -8.05 21.89 33.06
C VAL A 715 -9.22 21.10 33.60
N GLY A 716 -8.92 19.93 34.12
CA GLY A 716 -9.93 19.02 34.60
C GLY A 716 -9.37 17.72 35.16
N CYS A 717 -10.11 16.64 34.95
CA CYS A 717 -9.66 15.30 35.27
C CYS A 717 -10.17 14.24 34.29
N VAL A 718 -9.55 13.06 34.36
CA VAL A 718 -9.98 11.83 33.71
C VAL A 718 -10.46 10.85 34.77
N TYR A 719 -11.64 10.28 34.63
CA TYR A 719 -12.12 9.20 35.48
C TYR A 719 -11.63 7.84 34.98
N GLY A 720 -11.11 7.01 35.90
CA GLY A 720 -10.82 5.60 35.59
C GLY A 720 -12.09 4.81 35.29
N TYR A 721 -11.96 3.74 34.50
CA TYR A 721 -13.05 2.88 34.01
C TYR A 721 -14.03 2.38 35.10
N ASP A 722 -13.59 2.26 36.36
CA ASP A 722 -14.39 1.71 37.45
C ASP A 722 -15.22 2.75 38.23
N TYR A 723 -15.24 4.03 37.83
CA TYR A 723 -15.89 5.14 38.56
C TYR A 723 -15.47 5.27 40.05
N GLY A 724 -14.43 4.54 40.46
CA GLY A 724 -13.97 4.41 41.83
C GLY A 724 -12.96 5.49 42.19
N GLY A 725 -13.43 6.70 42.49
CA GLY A 725 -12.78 7.70 43.35
C GLY A 725 -11.40 8.28 42.96
N ASN A 726 -10.65 7.69 42.03
CA ASN A 726 -9.32 8.15 41.65
C ASN A 726 -9.38 8.81 40.27
N SER A 727 -9.58 10.13 40.23
CA SER A 727 -9.51 10.93 39.01
C SER A 727 -8.05 11.31 38.71
N THR A 728 -7.60 11.22 37.46
CA THR A 728 -6.26 11.67 37.02
C THR A 728 -6.30 13.14 36.61
N LEU A 729 -5.34 13.96 37.05
CA LEU A 729 -5.26 15.37 36.65
C LEU A 729 -5.05 15.52 35.14
N LEU A 730 -5.80 16.43 34.52
CA LEU A 730 -5.79 16.67 33.07
C LEU A 730 -5.51 18.15 32.75
N ILE A 731 -4.57 18.39 31.81
CA ILE A 731 -4.31 19.71 31.22
C ILE A 731 -4.25 19.59 29.70
N CYS A 732 -5.13 20.32 29.02
CA CYS A 732 -5.16 20.48 27.56
C CYS A 732 -4.76 21.90 27.15
N LYS A 733 -4.11 22.02 26.00
CA LYS A 733 -3.67 23.29 25.41
C LYS A 733 -4.16 23.45 23.99
N SER A 734 -4.44 24.69 23.59
CA SER A 734 -4.78 25.06 22.22
C SER A 734 -4.22 26.43 21.88
N THR A 735 -3.83 26.65 20.62
CA THR A 735 -3.40 27.95 20.09
C THR A 735 -4.50 28.70 19.36
N ASN A 736 -5.63 28.04 19.08
CA ASN A 736 -6.73 28.57 18.28
C ASN A 736 -8.12 28.35 18.91
N GLY A 737 -8.18 27.72 20.10
CA GLY A 737 -9.40 27.36 20.81
C GLY A 737 -10.21 26.21 20.18
N LYS A 738 -9.83 25.76 18.99
CA LYS A 738 -10.57 24.80 18.15
C LYS A 738 -9.94 23.41 18.18
N THR A 739 -8.61 23.33 18.06
CA THR A 739 -7.84 22.08 18.10
C THR A 739 -7.03 22.01 19.37
N TRP A 740 -7.16 20.90 20.10
CA TRP A 740 -6.59 20.73 21.42
C TRP A 740 -5.56 19.61 21.44
N ASN A 741 -4.52 19.79 22.27
CA ASN A 741 -3.50 18.78 22.55
C ASN A 741 -3.38 18.59 24.05
N THR A 742 -3.20 17.35 24.50
CA THR A 742 -2.89 17.09 25.91
C THR A 742 -1.43 17.43 26.20
N SER A 743 -1.17 18.14 27.30
CA SER A 743 0.20 18.39 27.77
C SER A 743 0.57 17.62 29.03
N LEU A 744 -0.42 17.25 29.86
CA LEU A 744 -0.16 16.51 31.09
C LEU A 744 -1.38 15.65 31.46
N LEU A 745 -1.15 14.33 31.50
CA LEU A 745 -1.96 13.33 32.20
C LEU A 745 -1.09 12.81 33.33
N SER A 746 -1.26 13.35 34.53
CA SER A 746 -0.39 13.00 35.67
C SER A 746 -0.81 11.67 36.29
N SER A 747 0.13 10.88 36.81
CA SER A 747 -0.22 9.78 37.73
C SER A 747 -0.81 10.28 39.06
N ALA A 748 -0.76 11.59 39.31
CA ALA A 748 -1.38 12.21 40.48
C ALA A 748 -2.90 12.16 40.41
N VAL A 749 -3.50 11.82 41.56
CA VAL A 749 -4.95 11.69 41.72
C VAL A 749 -5.54 13.02 42.23
N GLY A 750 -6.61 13.48 41.61
CA GLY A 750 -7.37 14.67 42.01
C GLY A 750 -8.09 15.32 40.83
N GLN A 751 -8.59 16.53 41.06
CA GLN A 751 -9.29 17.31 40.05
C GLN A 751 -8.78 18.75 40.05
N LEU A 752 -8.45 19.27 38.87
CA LEU A 752 -8.19 20.69 38.68
C LEU A 752 -9.52 21.38 38.41
N THR A 753 -9.91 22.31 39.28
CA THR A 753 -11.25 22.94 39.25
C THR A 753 -11.22 24.44 39.06
N GLY A 754 -10.04 25.06 39.24
CA GLY A 754 -9.84 26.48 39.00
C GLY A 754 -8.63 26.71 38.11
N LEU A 755 -8.73 27.75 37.28
CA LEU A 755 -7.67 28.20 36.40
C LEU A 755 -7.69 29.72 36.36
N ALA A 756 -6.51 30.32 36.40
CA ALA A 756 -6.33 31.75 36.22
C ALA A 756 -5.05 32.00 35.45
N TYR A 757 -5.05 33.04 34.62
CA TYR A 757 -3.85 33.53 33.95
C TYR A 757 -3.47 34.89 34.51
N GLY A 758 -2.19 35.06 34.81
CA GLY A 758 -1.67 36.34 35.26
C GLY A 758 -0.16 36.39 35.19
N ASN A 759 0.38 37.55 34.80
CA ASN A 759 1.82 37.79 34.75
C ASN A 759 2.61 36.72 33.97
N GLY A 760 2.09 36.27 32.82
CA GLY A 760 2.76 35.29 31.96
C GLY A 760 2.69 33.84 32.44
N ALA A 761 1.92 33.53 33.49
CA ALA A 761 1.77 32.18 34.02
C ALA A 761 0.30 31.81 34.18
N PHE A 762 -0.01 30.56 33.83
CA PHE A 762 -1.26 29.92 34.23
C PHE A 762 -1.07 29.29 35.61
N VAL A 763 -2.01 29.55 36.50
CA VAL A 763 -2.08 28.94 37.83
C VAL A 763 -3.37 28.16 37.91
N THR A 764 -3.27 26.89 38.27
CA THR A 764 -4.42 26.02 38.46
C THR A 764 -4.49 25.52 39.89
N GLY A 765 -5.72 25.44 40.42
CA GLY A 765 -6.03 24.94 41.75
C GLY A 765 -6.94 23.73 41.69
N GLY A 766 -6.79 22.83 42.66
CA GLY A 766 -7.50 21.56 42.66
C GLY A 766 -7.36 20.82 43.98
N GLY A 767 -8.18 19.78 44.16
CA GLY A 767 -8.20 18.96 45.37
C GLY A 767 -8.25 17.47 45.07
N SER A 768 -7.90 16.65 46.07
CA SER A 768 -8.19 15.21 46.03
C SER A 768 -9.68 14.98 46.23
N VAL A 769 -10.26 14.02 45.51
CA VAL A 769 -11.62 13.55 45.79
C VAL A 769 -11.54 12.72 47.08
N PRO A 770 -12.21 13.10 48.18
CA PRO A 770 -12.22 12.25 49.37
C PRO A 770 -12.90 10.94 49.00
N GLY A 771 -12.19 9.82 49.18
CA GLY A 771 -12.78 8.49 49.10
C GLY A 771 -14.05 8.42 49.95
N GLY A 772 -15.07 7.76 49.42
CA GLY A 772 -16.44 7.81 49.93
C GLY A 772 -16.57 7.64 51.45
N PHE A 773 -17.57 8.34 51.99
CA PHE A 773 -18.10 8.13 53.33
C PHE A 773 -18.31 6.63 53.62
N THR A 774 -17.44 6.04 54.42
CA THR A 774 -17.81 4.93 55.32
C THR A 774 -17.80 5.50 56.73
N GLY A 775 -18.97 5.52 57.37
CA GLY A 775 -19.17 6.15 58.67
C GLY A 775 -18.27 5.58 59.77
N GLU A 776 -17.49 6.44 60.39
CA GLU A 776 -17.25 6.55 61.85
C GLU A 776 -16.28 7.72 62.08
N ARG A 777 -16.82 8.88 62.47
CA ARG A 777 -16.32 9.77 63.55
C ARG A 777 -17.26 10.96 63.75
#